data_AF-A0A8I1Q9L7-F1
#
_entry.id   AF-A0A8I1Q9L7-F1
#
_cell.length_a   1.000
_cell.length_b   1.000
_cell.length_c   1.000
_cell.angle_alpha   90.00
_cell.angle_beta   90.00
_cell.angle_gamma   90.00
#
_symmetry.space_group_name_H-M   'P 1'
#
loop_
_entity.id
_entity.type
_entity.pdbx_description
1 polymer ?
#
loop_
_entity_poly.entity_id
_entity_poly.type
_entity_poly.pdbx_seq_one_letter_code
_entity_poly.pdbx_strand_id
1 'polypeptide(L)'
;MSMVAICSYEHKELNNDYKKKPLLIACSGGGGHISAIAGICSYLQHHHPEQLILPNYTPVLLEYKGTSMSRTHIRNGVKLMSAPVLGEALRKAVAVTALPVLPDEKDIKEELNKLSSLEARRMKRKYIDMLLDVYPDGYESAAVWNVLQRYDQTRELNKLISFQHLSDKANYENVYHYYLHLLQQAAQINEPYTEVISTQAMAIPALCDAVNDYNKWLIKSGLGCPVIGIHQYMTDMPTLGAVNFFKSLTGLSTKQQQQLRIYGVGLSEEVMHHFFPKGEHFAAIYAIPPENNPMVRPGFTMAQYDNSANFDKNTALTLQGEEMFHLNPGEKIATIMLGSQAGQSTLDYLQYLLHEDFDKIFIFGAKNNSFLSQKIEALVQDLSKHKHRVVPLENQQDDAISALMTRSNLVIIRGGGLSIMEQLAMNHHPDQTILIHHSEETHASELTSGIPWEDANVEELIKTLYKRGVYCNKTSVNKISRHLMEVELLHLITKGSPEIIRADVIHHLQLLPEAQVYQFLREVQNKDNRNAASLPKDLELYLLQCERQAQEFADTINETLDVCLHKLQIELTKKVKSINLSSLLPLHSNTQAPSSLDKYDILHIVNNSDDELFKNLPTSFFSTARAYKIFYNLQTILNDETHNSFHQKLYHFKEEYQRASIQLSTLSKALQRMVNKILLLLVQYFPALIEKLPPHLEFHIVFNQLNSPSRNRAGFFSGHRVEESETIDASLENAFVSS
;
A
#
# COMPACT_ATOMS: atom_id res chain seq x y z
N MET A 1 2.77 31.08 0.25
CA MET A 1 2.37 29.83 -0.43
C MET A 1 1.64 29.00 0.60
N SER A 2 0.34 28.77 0.45
CA SER A 2 -0.41 27.91 1.37
C SER A 2 -0.31 26.47 0.89
N MET A 3 0.33 25.60 1.67
CA MET A 3 0.12 24.15 1.53
C MET A 3 -1.33 23.86 1.87
N VAL A 4 -1.98 23.01 1.08
CA VAL A 4 -3.30 22.48 1.46
C VAL A 4 -3.02 21.40 2.51
N ALA A 5 -3.49 21.61 3.73
CA ALA A 5 -3.34 20.61 4.79
C ALA A 5 -4.01 19.30 4.33
N ILE A 6 -3.36 18.16 4.54
CA ILE A 6 -4.00 16.86 4.36
C ILE A 6 -5.09 16.77 5.42
N CYS A 7 -6.34 16.75 4.97
CA CYS A 7 -7.48 16.64 5.86
C CYS A 7 -7.62 15.19 6.31
N SER A 8 -7.89 14.99 7.61
CA SER A 8 -8.47 13.73 8.05
C SER A 8 -9.81 13.55 7.34
N TYR A 9 -10.02 12.36 6.78
CA TYR A 9 -11.32 12.01 6.24
C TYR A 9 -12.30 11.81 7.41
N GLU A 10 -13.10 12.84 7.70
CA GLU A 10 -14.21 12.77 8.65
C GLU A 10 -15.53 12.66 7.87
N HIS A 11 -16.36 11.69 8.26
CA HIS A 11 -17.75 11.62 7.80
C HIS A 11 -18.52 12.84 8.33
N LYS A 12 -18.53 13.91 7.55
CA LYS A 12 -19.49 14.99 7.78
C LYS A 12 -20.82 14.56 7.19
N GLU A 13 -21.77 14.27 8.07
CA GLU A 13 -23.18 14.29 7.71
C GLU A 13 -23.47 15.64 7.05
N LEU A 14 -23.78 15.60 5.76
CA LEU A 14 -24.17 16.80 5.03
C LEU A 14 -25.63 17.08 5.37
N ASN A 15 -25.86 18.10 6.20
CA ASN A 15 -27.15 18.80 6.20
C ASN A 15 -27.35 19.41 4.81
N ASN A 16 -28.40 19.00 4.08
CA ASN A 16 -29.13 19.85 3.11
C ASN A 16 -30.27 19.06 2.43
N ASP A 17 -31.41 19.72 2.26
CA ASP A 17 -32.65 19.25 1.60
C ASP A 17 -32.53 18.92 0.09
N TYR A 18 -31.32 18.69 -0.44
CA TYR A 18 -31.07 18.45 -1.88
C TYR A 18 -30.68 16.99 -2.17
N LYS A 19 -31.34 16.40 -3.18
CA LYS A 19 -30.95 15.08 -3.71
C LYS A 19 -29.61 15.17 -4.46
N LYS A 20 -28.65 14.33 -4.10
CA LYS A 20 -27.36 14.14 -4.78
C LYS A 20 -27.55 13.32 -6.06
N LYS A 21 -26.96 13.77 -7.17
CA LYS A 21 -26.90 13.06 -8.45
C LYS A 21 -25.46 13.05 -8.96
N PRO A 22 -24.58 12.17 -8.44
CA PRO A 22 -23.18 12.12 -8.88
C PRO A 22 -23.06 11.49 -10.26
N LEU A 23 -22.13 12.01 -11.07
CA LEU A 23 -21.65 11.36 -12.29
C LEU A 23 -20.48 10.44 -11.94
N LEU A 24 -20.70 9.13 -11.99
CA LEU A 24 -19.67 8.13 -11.69
C LEU A 24 -18.90 7.74 -12.95
N ILE A 25 -17.57 7.73 -12.87
CA ILE A 25 -16.69 7.40 -14.00
C ILE A 25 -15.60 6.40 -13.57
N ALA A 26 -15.44 5.34 -14.36
CA ALA A 26 -14.41 4.31 -14.18
C ALA A 26 -13.80 3.89 -15.52
N CYS A 27 -12.89 2.91 -15.49
CA CYS A 27 -12.14 2.46 -16.65
C CYS A 27 -12.00 0.93 -16.69
N SER A 28 -12.23 0.31 -17.85
CA SER A 28 -12.01 -1.13 -18.06
C SER A 28 -10.54 -1.55 -18.24
N GLY A 29 -9.58 -0.63 -18.19
CA GLY A 29 -8.13 -0.87 -18.32
C GLY A 29 -7.50 -1.47 -17.06
N GLY A 30 -8.18 -2.42 -16.42
CA GLY A 30 -7.81 -3.03 -15.14
C GLY A 30 -9.03 -3.23 -14.24
N GLY A 31 -9.19 -4.45 -13.69
CA GLY A 31 -10.36 -4.81 -12.87
C GLY A 31 -10.54 -3.98 -11.59
N GLY A 32 -9.45 -3.36 -11.10
CA GLY A 32 -9.45 -2.53 -9.89
C GLY A 32 -10.34 -1.28 -10.02
N HIS A 33 -10.31 -0.56 -11.14
CA HIS A 33 -11.08 0.69 -11.28
C HIS A 33 -12.59 0.47 -11.32
N ILE A 34 -13.05 -0.59 -12.00
CA ILE A 34 -14.46 -0.99 -12.02
C ILE A 34 -14.91 -1.44 -10.63
N SER A 35 -14.07 -2.22 -9.95
CA SER A 35 -14.41 -2.71 -8.61
C SER A 35 -14.45 -1.56 -7.60
N ALA A 36 -13.55 -0.58 -7.72
CA ALA A 36 -13.52 0.62 -6.90
C ALA A 36 -14.76 1.51 -7.09
N ILE A 37 -15.19 1.76 -8.34
CA ILE A 37 -16.40 2.56 -8.57
C ILE A 37 -17.66 1.82 -8.11
N ALA A 38 -17.67 0.48 -8.22
CA ALA A 38 -18.75 -0.34 -7.69
C ALA A 38 -18.79 -0.26 -6.16
N GLY A 39 -17.63 -0.30 -5.49
CA GLY A 39 -17.50 -0.03 -4.06
C GLY A 39 -18.09 1.32 -3.68
N ILE A 40 -17.69 2.40 -4.37
CA ILE A 40 -18.20 3.75 -4.11
C ILE A 40 -19.71 3.83 -4.33
N CYS A 41 -20.22 3.18 -5.38
CA CYS A 41 -21.65 3.10 -5.65
C CYS A 41 -22.40 2.47 -4.47
N SER A 42 -21.97 1.29 -4.03
CA SER A 42 -22.57 0.60 -2.88
C SER A 42 -22.45 1.40 -1.59
N TYR A 43 -21.30 2.03 -1.37
CA TYR A 43 -21.03 2.89 -0.23
C TYR A 43 -22.03 4.07 -0.19
N LEU A 44 -22.20 4.80 -1.29
CA LEU A 44 -23.14 5.91 -1.37
C LEU A 44 -24.59 5.45 -1.16
N GLN A 45 -24.97 4.31 -1.72
CA GLN A 45 -26.32 3.75 -1.54
C GLN A 45 -26.59 3.34 -0.10
N HIS A 46 -25.57 2.81 0.60
CA HIS A 46 -25.69 2.42 2.00
C HIS A 46 -25.83 3.63 2.93
N HIS A 47 -25.00 4.66 2.74
CA HIS A 47 -24.94 5.81 3.65
C HIS A 47 -25.93 6.94 3.32
N HIS A 48 -26.43 7.03 2.09
CA HIS A 48 -27.33 8.11 1.66
C HIS A 48 -28.55 7.63 0.84
N PRO A 49 -29.29 6.59 1.27
CA PRO A 49 -30.30 5.93 0.43
C PRO A 49 -31.43 6.86 -0.03
N GLU A 50 -31.91 7.76 0.83
CA GLU A 50 -33.07 8.62 0.53
C GLU A 50 -32.72 9.88 -0.27
N GLN A 51 -31.44 10.24 -0.31
CA GLN A 51 -30.94 11.48 -0.90
C GLN A 51 -30.14 11.24 -2.19
N LEU A 52 -29.98 10.00 -2.64
CA LEU A 52 -29.10 9.65 -3.76
C LEU A 52 -29.88 9.24 -5.02
N ILE A 53 -29.53 9.87 -6.14
CA ILE A 53 -29.98 9.50 -7.49
C ILE A 53 -28.77 8.98 -8.26
N LEU A 54 -28.73 7.69 -8.55
CA LEU A 54 -27.70 7.07 -9.39
C LEU A 54 -28.26 6.75 -10.79
N PRO A 55 -27.88 7.53 -11.83
CA PRO A 55 -28.36 7.32 -13.19
C PRO A 55 -27.92 5.97 -13.76
N ASN A 56 -28.69 5.45 -14.72
CA ASN A 56 -28.33 4.26 -15.48
C ASN A 56 -27.84 4.69 -16.87
N TYR A 57 -26.63 4.29 -17.23
CA TYR A 57 -26.02 4.51 -18.54
C TYR A 57 -26.10 3.24 -19.39
N THR A 58 -26.37 3.40 -20.69
CA THR A 58 -26.28 2.30 -21.65
C THR A 58 -24.83 2.15 -22.08
N PRO A 59 -24.20 0.96 -21.93
CA PRO A 59 -22.86 0.72 -22.45
C PRO A 59 -22.80 0.88 -23.97
N VAL A 60 -21.69 1.42 -24.49
CA VAL A 60 -21.44 1.45 -25.94
C VAL A 60 -20.82 0.12 -26.35
N LEU A 61 -21.55 -0.71 -27.09
CA LEU A 61 -21.02 -2.01 -27.54
C LEU A 61 -19.96 -1.86 -28.63
N LEU A 62 -19.08 -2.86 -28.75
CA LEU A 62 -17.97 -2.91 -29.73
C LEU A 62 -18.45 -2.72 -31.18
N GLU A 63 -19.63 -3.22 -31.52
CA GLU A 63 -20.23 -3.12 -32.86
C GLU A 63 -20.67 -1.70 -33.21
N TYR A 64 -20.97 -0.87 -32.19
CA TYR A 64 -21.34 0.54 -32.35
C TYR A 64 -20.14 1.48 -32.28
N LYS A 65 -18.95 0.96 -31.95
CA LYS A 65 -17.72 1.75 -32.02
C LYS A 65 -17.40 2.04 -33.48
N GLY A 66 -17.29 3.33 -33.82
CA GLY A 66 -16.85 3.80 -35.13
C GLY A 66 -15.40 3.40 -35.46
N THR A 67 -14.95 3.74 -36.66
CA THR A 67 -13.54 3.59 -37.05
C THR A 67 -12.72 4.76 -36.51
N SER A 68 -11.51 4.49 -36.04
CA SER A 68 -10.51 5.52 -35.71
C SER A 68 -9.13 5.09 -36.21
N MET A 69 -8.24 6.06 -36.39
CA MET A 69 -6.85 5.78 -36.79
C MET A 69 -6.14 4.93 -35.74
N SER A 70 -6.31 5.21 -34.45
CA SER A 70 -5.70 4.45 -33.37
C SER A 70 -6.20 3.01 -33.32
N ARG A 71 -7.52 2.79 -33.44
CA ARG A 71 -8.13 1.46 -33.55
C ARG A 71 -7.56 0.66 -34.72
N THR A 72 -7.38 1.32 -35.85
CA THR A 72 -6.80 0.71 -37.06
C THR A 72 -5.34 0.33 -36.84
N HIS A 73 -4.55 1.20 -36.20
CA HIS A 73 -3.15 0.92 -35.86
C HIS A 73 -3.00 -0.26 -34.89
N ILE A 74 -3.79 -0.32 -33.82
CA ILE A 74 -3.72 -1.44 -32.86
C ILE A 74 -4.05 -2.76 -33.57
N ARG A 75 -5.15 -2.79 -34.33
CA ARG A 75 -5.57 -4.00 -35.08
C ARG A 75 -4.53 -4.45 -36.11
N ASN A 76 -3.95 -3.51 -36.85
CA ASN A 76 -2.91 -3.83 -37.83
C ASN A 76 -1.63 -4.30 -37.14
N GLY A 77 -1.24 -3.69 -36.02
CA GLY A 77 -0.11 -4.12 -35.20
C GLY A 77 -0.27 -5.55 -34.70
N VAL A 78 -1.43 -5.88 -34.12
CA VAL A 78 -1.77 -7.26 -33.68
C VAL A 78 -1.66 -8.25 -34.83
N LYS A 79 -2.24 -7.93 -36.00
CA LYS A 79 -2.17 -8.80 -37.20
C LYS A 79 -0.74 -9.01 -37.69
N LEU A 80 0.04 -7.95 -37.80
CA LEU A 80 1.43 -8.03 -38.26
C LEU A 80 2.29 -8.85 -37.30
N MET A 81 2.14 -8.63 -35.99
CA MET A 81 2.86 -9.39 -34.97
C MET A 81 2.39 -10.84 -34.85
N SER A 82 1.16 -11.15 -35.28
CA SER A 82 0.61 -12.52 -35.30
C SER A 82 0.86 -13.26 -36.63
N ALA A 83 1.47 -12.61 -37.62
CA ALA A 83 1.71 -13.22 -38.93
C ALA A 83 2.71 -14.39 -38.84
N PRO A 84 2.45 -15.52 -39.51
CA PRO A 84 3.40 -16.63 -39.55
C PRO A 84 4.77 -16.19 -40.08
N VAL A 85 5.85 -16.61 -39.42
CA VAL A 85 7.27 -16.33 -39.75
C VAL A 85 7.68 -14.85 -39.57
N LEU A 86 6.98 -13.89 -40.18
CA LEU A 86 7.29 -12.47 -40.08
C LEU A 86 6.98 -11.89 -38.69
N GLY A 87 5.93 -12.40 -38.03
CA GLY A 87 5.50 -11.93 -36.71
C GLY A 87 6.56 -12.18 -35.64
N GLU A 88 7.21 -13.35 -35.63
CA GLU A 88 8.24 -13.65 -34.63
C GLU A 88 9.44 -12.72 -34.74
N ALA A 89 9.91 -12.46 -35.97
CA ALA A 89 10.99 -11.50 -36.22
C ALA A 89 10.59 -10.09 -35.78
N LEU A 90 9.35 -9.67 -36.09
CA LEU A 90 8.83 -8.37 -35.69
C LEU A 90 8.70 -8.23 -34.16
N ARG A 91 8.22 -9.26 -33.46
CA ARG A 91 8.14 -9.26 -31.99
C ARG A 91 9.51 -9.16 -31.36
N LYS A 92 10.51 -9.90 -31.85
CA LYS A 92 11.90 -9.81 -31.38
C LYS A 92 12.46 -8.40 -31.60
N ALA A 93 12.19 -7.80 -32.76
CA ALA A 93 12.60 -6.44 -33.07
C ALA A 93 11.89 -5.40 -32.16
N VAL A 94 10.59 -5.56 -31.92
CA VAL A 94 9.81 -4.63 -31.07
C VAL A 94 10.14 -4.80 -29.59
N ALA A 95 10.46 -6.01 -29.14
CA ALA A 95 10.81 -6.30 -27.75
C ALA A 95 11.98 -5.43 -27.24
N VAL A 96 12.94 -5.10 -28.12
CA VAL A 96 14.10 -4.24 -27.81
C VAL A 96 13.82 -2.73 -27.97
N THR A 97 12.63 -2.35 -28.40
CA THR A 97 12.20 -0.95 -28.49
C THR A 97 11.36 -0.53 -27.28
N ALA A 98 11.02 0.76 -27.23
CA ALA A 98 10.05 1.28 -26.26
C ALA A 98 8.62 0.79 -26.53
N LEU A 99 8.30 0.32 -27.75
CA LEU A 99 6.94 -0.12 -28.10
C LEU A 99 6.60 -1.47 -27.47
N PRO A 100 5.35 -1.67 -27.02
CA PRO A 100 4.91 -2.94 -26.47
C PRO A 100 4.77 -3.99 -27.58
N VAL A 101 5.20 -5.21 -27.28
CA VAL A 101 4.84 -6.40 -28.04
C VAL A 101 3.35 -6.66 -27.78
N LEU A 102 2.56 -6.61 -28.84
CA LEU A 102 1.12 -6.83 -28.73
C LEU A 102 0.80 -8.33 -28.63
N PRO A 103 -0.26 -8.71 -27.91
CA PRO A 103 -0.68 -10.11 -27.80
C PRO A 103 -1.13 -10.71 -29.14
N ASP A 104 -1.28 -12.03 -29.14
CA ASP A 104 -1.76 -12.77 -30.30
C ASP A 104 -3.19 -12.38 -30.70
N GLU A 105 -3.45 -12.40 -32.01
CA GLU A 105 -4.75 -12.05 -32.58
C GLU A 105 -5.88 -12.91 -31.99
N LYS A 106 -5.60 -14.18 -31.68
CA LYS A 106 -6.58 -15.08 -31.05
C LYS A 106 -6.97 -14.60 -29.65
N ASP A 107 -6.00 -14.33 -28.79
CA ASP A 107 -6.26 -13.89 -27.41
C ASP A 107 -7.00 -12.54 -27.38
N ILE A 108 -6.59 -11.60 -28.25
CA ILE A 108 -7.26 -10.30 -28.39
C ILE A 108 -8.71 -10.50 -28.83
N LYS A 109 -8.97 -11.35 -29.83
CA LYS A 109 -10.32 -11.60 -30.32
C LYS A 109 -11.20 -12.23 -29.26
N GLU A 110 -10.67 -13.18 -28.49
CA GLU A 110 -11.39 -13.80 -27.37
C GLU A 110 -11.72 -12.76 -26.29
N GLU A 111 -10.78 -11.90 -25.92
CA GLU A 111 -11.00 -10.85 -24.92
C GLU A 111 -11.99 -9.77 -25.40
N LEU A 112 -11.91 -9.34 -26.67
CA LEU A 112 -12.88 -8.40 -27.25
C LEU A 112 -14.30 -8.94 -27.20
N ASN A 113 -14.49 -10.22 -27.56
CA ASN A 113 -15.79 -10.88 -27.50
C ASN A 113 -16.29 -11.00 -26.06
N LYS A 114 -15.40 -11.31 -25.12
CA LYS A 114 -15.71 -11.36 -23.69
C LYS A 114 -16.16 -9.99 -23.17
N LEU A 115 -15.39 -8.92 -23.42
CA LEU A 115 -15.74 -7.55 -23.01
C LEU A 115 -17.10 -7.14 -23.60
N SER A 116 -17.30 -7.34 -24.91
CA SER A 116 -18.56 -6.94 -25.56
C SER A 116 -19.75 -7.74 -25.06
N SER A 117 -19.61 -9.06 -24.85
CA SER A 117 -20.69 -9.91 -24.35
C SER A 117 -21.05 -9.62 -22.89
N LEU A 118 -20.05 -9.29 -22.05
CA LEU A 118 -20.28 -8.86 -20.68
C LEU A 118 -21.09 -7.57 -20.63
N GLU A 119 -20.73 -6.58 -21.44
CA GLU A 119 -21.46 -5.31 -21.50
C GLU A 119 -22.88 -5.47 -22.09
N ALA A 120 -23.04 -6.32 -23.11
CA ALA A 120 -24.35 -6.65 -23.66
C ALA A 120 -25.28 -7.32 -22.63
N ARG A 121 -24.74 -8.20 -21.78
CA ARG A 121 -25.50 -8.86 -20.69
C ARG A 121 -25.87 -7.89 -19.56
N ARG A 122 -25.01 -6.93 -19.24
CA ARG A 122 -25.27 -5.94 -18.19
C ARG A 122 -26.41 -5.00 -18.54
N MET A 123 -26.58 -4.65 -19.82
CA MET A 123 -27.55 -3.70 -20.39
C MET A 123 -27.46 -2.26 -19.87
N LYS A 124 -27.29 -2.05 -18.56
CA LYS A 124 -27.19 -0.75 -17.88
C LYS A 124 -26.13 -0.79 -16.79
N ARG A 125 -25.44 0.34 -16.59
CA ARG A 125 -24.44 0.55 -15.51
C ARG A 125 -24.70 1.85 -14.77
N LYS A 126 -24.26 1.93 -13.50
CA LYS A 126 -24.33 3.16 -12.70
C LYS A 126 -23.18 4.14 -12.95
N TYR A 127 -22.25 3.77 -13.82
CA TYR A 127 -21.07 4.56 -14.17
C TYR A 127 -20.88 4.56 -15.69
N ILE A 128 -20.07 5.54 -16.15
CA ILE A 128 -19.55 5.60 -17.51
C ILE A 128 -18.14 5.03 -17.52
N ASP A 129 -17.86 4.16 -18.48
CA ASP A 129 -16.52 3.62 -18.70
C ASP A 129 -15.74 4.51 -19.67
N MET A 130 -14.66 5.14 -19.21
CA MET A 130 -13.86 6.04 -20.03
C MET A 130 -13.29 5.36 -21.27
N LEU A 131 -12.85 4.10 -21.18
CA LEU A 131 -12.38 3.38 -22.35
C LEU A 131 -13.55 2.90 -23.19
N LEU A 132 -14.44 2.10 -22.60
CA LEU A 132 -15.46 1.39 -23.38
C LEU A 132 -16.56 2.30 -23.90
N ASP A 133 -16.89 3.41 -23.23
CA ASP A 133 -17.96 4.32 -23.68
C ASP A 133 -17.40 5.51 -24.45
N VAL A 134 -16.29 6.12 -23.98
CA VAL A 134 -15.81 7.40 -24.51
C VAL A 134 -14.71 7.23 -25.55
N TYR A 135 -13.67 6.42 -25.29
CA TYR A 135 -12.55 6.28 -26.23
C TYR A 135 -12.99 5.51 -27.49
N PRO A 136 -12.65 5.97 -28.70
CA PRO A 136 -12.98 5.25 -29.94
C PRO A 136 -12.30 3.88 -30.07
N ASP A 137 -11.11 3.73 -29.50
CA ASP A 137 -10.26 2.52 -29.50
C ASP A 137 -10.19 1.84 -28.13
N GLY A 138 -11.11 2.18 -27.23
CA GLY A 138 -11.03 1.74 -25.83
C GLY A 138 -11.21 0.23 -25.65
N TYR A 139 -11.98 -0.44 -26.49
CA TYR A 139 -12.11 -1.91 -26.45
C TYR A 139 -10.80 -2.60 -26.78
N GLU A 140 -10.12 -2.17 -27.85
CA GLU A 140 -8.81 -2.70 -28.24
C GLU A 140 -7.76 -2.43 -27.17
N SER A 141 -7.75 -1.22 -26.60
CA SER A 141 -6.82 -0.85 -25.53
C SER A 141 -7.04 -1.69 -24.26
N ALA A 142 -8.29 -1.86 -23.84
CA ALA A 142 -8.64 -2.71 -22.70
C ALA A 142 -8.32 -4.19 -22.96
N ALA A 143 -8.55 -4.69 -24.17
CA ALA A 143 -8.22 -6.07 -24.53
C ALA A 143 -6.71 -6.33 -24.49
N VAL A 144 -5.90 -5.42 -25.06
CA VAL A 144 -4.43 -5.52 -25.01
C VAL A 144 -3.95 -5.54 -23.57
N TRP A 145 -4.43 -4.59 -22.74
CA TRP A 145 -4.08 -4.53 -21.33
C TRP A 145 -4.44 -5.82 -20.59
N ASN A 146 -5.70 -6.27 -20.69
CA ASN A 146 -6.20 -7.44 -19.95
C ASN A 146 -5.48 -8.74 -20.35
N VAL A 147 -5.11 -8.88 -21.63
CA VAL A 147 -4.38 -10.07 -22.10
C VAL A 147 -2.92 -10.05 -21.61
N LEU A 148 -2.24 -8.90 -21.66
CA LEU A 148 -0.88 -8.81 -21.12
C LEU A 148 -0.85 -9.02 -19.60
N GLN A 149 -1.84 -8.49 -18.87
CA GLN A 149 -2.00 -8.71 -17.43
C GLN A 149 -2.33 -10.18 -17.10
N ARG A 150 -3.10 -10.86 -17.95
CA ARG A 150 -3.39 -12.31 -17.81
C ARG A 150 -2.13 -13.17 -17.86
N TYR A 151 -1.20 -12.82 -18.74
CA TYR A 151 0.03 -13.59 -18.98
C TYR A 151 1.24 -13.02 -18.25
N ASP A 152 1.02 -12.16 -17.24
CA ASP A 152 2.06 -11.50 -16.43
C ASP A 152 3.20 -10.91 -17.28
N GLN A 153 2.85 -10.32 -18.43
CA GLN A 153 3.80 -9.72 -19.38
C GLN A 153 4.23 -8.32 -18.91
N THR A 154 4.80 -8.25 -17.70
CA THR A 154 5.00 -6.98 -17.00
C THR A 154 5.92 -6.01 -17.75
N ARG A 155 6.94 -6.51 -18.43
CA ARG A 155 7.79 -5.68 -19.30
C ARG A 155 6.97 -4.92 -20.35
N GLU A 156 5.98 -5.57 -20.96
CA GLU A 156 5.16 -4.97 -22.01
C GLU A 156 4.07 -4.08 -21.42
N LEU A 157 3.52 -4.39 -20.24
CA LEU A 157 2.66 -3.50 -19.48
C LEU A 157 3.37 -2.18 -19.14
N ASN A 158 4.61 -2.24 -18.64
CA ASN A 158 5.43 -1.06 -18.32
C ASN A 158 5.65 -0.15 -19.53
N LYS A 159 5.82 -0.74 -20.72
CA LYS A 159 5.86 0.03 -21.97
C LYS A 159 4.52 0.70 -22.27
N LEU A 160 3.38 0.00 -22.15
CA LEU A 160 2.05 0.60 -22.35
C LEU A 160 1.79 1.77 -21.41
N ILE A 161 2.16 1.63 -20.13
CA ILE A 161 2.05 2.69 -19.12
C ILE A 161 2.83 3.93 -19.56
N SER A 162 4.02 3.76 -20.11
CA SER A 162 4.82 4.89 -20.63
C SER A 162 4.12 5.65 -21.77
N PHE A 163 3.22 5.00 -22.53
CA PHE A 163 2.44 5.61 -23.61
C PHE A 163 1.10 6.21 -23.17
N GLN A 164 0.69 6.08 -21.90
CA GLN A 164 -0.60 6.58 -21.42
C GLN A 164 -0.81 8.07 -21.76
N HIS A 165 0.21 8.91 -21.59
CA HIS A 165 0.14 10.34 -21.91
C HIS A 165 -0.16 10.64 -23.38
N LEU A 166 0.33 9.79 -24.31
CA LEU A 166 0.03 9.91 -25.74
C LEU A 166 -1.40 9.49 -26.05
N SER A 167 -1.87 8.43 -25.39
CA SER A 167 -3.27 7.98 -25.49
C SER A 167 -4.24 9.07 -24.99
N ASP A 168 -3.94 9.66 -23.83
CA ASP A 168 -4.75 10.75 -23.25
C ASP A 168 -4.76 11.99 -24.14
N LYS A 169 -3.62 12.34 -24.75
CA LYS A 169 -3.55 13.44 -25.72
C LYS A 169 -4.36 13.15 -26.97
N ALA A 170 -4.29 11.92 -27.49
CA ALA A 170 -5.04 11.52 -28.69
C ALA A 170 -6.55 11.50 -28.47
N ASN A 171 -7.00 11.26 -27.23
CA ASN A 171 -8.41 11.18 -26.86
C ASN A 171 -8.96 12.44 -26.17
N TYR A 172 -8.15 13.49 -26.05
CA TYR A 172 -8.50 14.72 -25.32
C TYR A 172 -9.85 15.30 -25.77
N GLU A 173 -10.01 15.56 -27.07
CA GLU A 173 -11.23 16.17 -27.62
C GLU A 173 -12.46 15.28 -27.46
N ASN A 174 -12.29 13.96 -27.62
CA ASN A 174 -13.38 13.00 -27.43
C ASN A 174 -13.91 13.05 -25.99
N VAL A 175 -13.01 13.06 -25.01
CA VAL A 175 -13.34 13.14 -23.59
C VAL A 175 -13.97 14.49 -23.25
N TYR A 176 -13.31 15.58 -23.65
CA TYR A 176 -13.76 16.94 -23.38
C TYR A 176 -15.20 17.18 -23.89
N HIS A 177 -15.46 16.89 -25.16
CA HIS A 177 -16.76 17.13 -25.76
C HIS A 177 -17.85 16.21 -25.21
N TYR A 178 -17.52 14.94 -24.97
CA TYR A 178 -18.47 13.98 -24.42
C TYR A 178 -19.01 14.44 -23.06
N TYR A 179 -18.12 14.77 -22.11
CA TYR A 179 -18.54 15.16 -20.77
C TYR A 179 -19.17 16.55 -20.73
N LEU A 180 -18.64 17.52 -21.49
CA LEU A 180 -19.26 18.85 -21.58
C LEU A 180 -20.71 18.75 -22.07
N HIS A 181 -20.94 17.97 -23.13
CA HIS A 181 -22.27 17.77 -23.70
C HIS A 181 -23.21 17.06 -22.73
N LEU A 182 -22.74 15.98 -22.10
CA LEU A 182 -23.52 15.22 -21.10
C LEU A 182 -23.98 16.10 -19.94
N LEU A 183 -23.07 16.90 -19.38
CA LEU A 183 -23.37 17.81 -18.27
C LEU A 183 -24.36 18.90 -18.69
N GLN A 184 -24.17 19.51 -19.85
CA GLN A 184 -25.07 20.53 -20.39
C GLN A 184 -26.47 19.98 -20.65
N GLN A 185 -26.59 18.81 -21.28
CA GLN A 185 -27.88 18.18 -21.55
C GLN A 185 -28.64 17.87 -20.26
N ALA A 186 -27.97 17.30 -19.25
CA ALA A 186 -28.56 17.00 -17.95
C ALA A 186 -29.10 18.27 -17.27
N ALA A 187 -28.36 19.37 -17.31
CA ALA A 187 -28.81 20.66 -16.79
C ALA A 187 -29.99 21.24 -17.58
N GLN A 188 -29.97 21.14 -18.91
CA GLN A 188 -31.04 21.65 -19.78
C GLN A 188 -32.39 20.94 -19.57
N ILE A 189 -32.37 19.65 -19.21
CA ILE A 189 -33.58 18.89 -18.86
C ILE A 189 -33.97 19.00 -17.38
N ASN A 190 -33.37 19.95 -16.64
CA ASN A 190 -33.60 20.20 -15.22
C ASN A 190 -33.25 19.02 -14.31
N GLU A 191 -32.28 18.20 -14.71
CA GLU A 191 -31.71 17.14 -13.87
C GLU A 191 -30.18 17.21 -13.80
N PRO A 192 -29.61 18.35 -13.35
CA PRO A 192 -28.16 18.55 -13.32
C PRO A 192 -27.46 17.52 -12.41
N TYR A 193 -26.24 17.16 -12.78
CA TYR A 193 -25.35 16.44 -11.87
C TYR A 193 -24.91 17.36 -10.73
N THR A 194 -24.63 16.78 -9.56
CA THR A 194 -24.19 17.53 -8.37
C THR A 194 -22.68 17.50 -8.17
N GLU A 195 -22.02 16.48 -8.72
CA GLU A 195 -20.58 16.24 -8.59
C GLU A 195 -20.13 15.22 -9.64
N VAL A 196 -18.83 15.18 -9.92
CA VAL A 196 -18.18 14.11 -10.69
C VAL A 196 -17.34 13.28 -9.73
N ILE A 197 -17.51 11.96 -9.75
CA ILE A 197 -16.69 11.01 -9.00
C ILE A 197 -15.94 10.13 -9.99
N SER A 198 -14.62 10.10 -9.90
CA SER A 198 -13.76 9.35 -10.82
C SER A 198 -12.76 8.48 -10.08
N THR A 199 -12.54 7.26 -10.57
CA THR A 199 -11.51 6.33 -10.08
C THR A 199 -10.37 6.12 -11.08
N GLN A 200 -10.36 6.80 -12.23
CA GLN A 200 -9.37 6.56 -13.29
C GLN A 200 -8.22 7.58 -13.27
N ALA A 201 -7.04 7.15 -13.69
CA ALA A 201 -5.86 8.01 -13.82
C ALA A 201 -5.72 8.66 -15.22
N MET A 202 -6.69 8.46 -16.12
CA MET A 202 -6.62 8.80 -17.54
C MET A 202 -7.50 10.01 -17.90
N ALA A 203 -7.02 10.83 -18.83
CA ALA A 203 -7.70 12.00 -19.38
C ALA A 203 -8.26 13.00 -18.35
N ILE A 204 -7.66 13.04 -17.15
CA ILE A 204 -8.00 13.99 -16.09
C ILE A 204 -7.99 15.45 -16.59
N PRO A 205 -7.00 15.90 -17.40
CA PRO A 205 -7.00 17.27 -17.93
C PRO A 205 -8.25 17.62 -18.74
N ALA A 206 -8.66 16.74 -19.66
CA ALA A 206 -9.84 16.95 -20.52
C ALA A 206 -11.14 16.99 -19.70
N LEU A 207 -11.25 16.12 -18.69
CA LEU A 207 -12.39 16.12 -17.75
C LEU A 207 -12.45 17.42 -16.94
N CYS A 208 -11.31 17.90 -16.43
CA CYS A 208 -11.23 19.17 -15.70
C CYS A 208 -11.62 20.36 -16.57
N ASP A 209 -11.27 20.37 -17.85
CA ASP A 209 -11.63 21.45 -18.76
C ASP A 209 -13.12 21.41 -19.13
N ALA A 210 -13.67 20.21 -19.34
CA ALA A 210 -15.11 20.03 -19.56
C ALA A 210 -15.95 20.54 -18.37
N VAL A 211 -15.57 20.19 -17.13
CA VAL A 211 -16.27 20.64 -15.92
C VAL A 211 -16.12 22.16 -15.73
N ASN A 212 -14.93 22.71 -15.96
CA ASN A 212 -14.69 24.15 -15.95
C ASN A 212 -15.64 24.91 -16.87
N ASP A 213 -15.71 24.47 -18.13
CA ASP A 213 -16.48 25.18 -19.15
C ASP A 213 -17.98 24.93 -18.99
N TYR A 214 -18.38 23.77 -18.48
CA TYR A 214 -19.74 23.52 -18.00
C TYR A 214 -20.12 24.51 -16.88
N ASN A 215 -19.30 24.66 -15.83
CA ASN A 215 -19.58 25.56 -14.72
C ASN A 215 -19.68 27.03 -15.19
N LYS A 216 -18.80 27.47 -16.09
CA LYS A 216 -18.89 28.82 -16.70
C LYS A 216 -20.17 28.98 -17.52
N TRP A 217 -20.53 27.98 -18.31
CA TRP A 217 -21.75 27.97 -19.11
C TRP A 217 -22.98 28.02 -18.21
N LEU A 218 -23.01 27.22 -17.14
CA LEU A 218 -24.12 27.13 -16.18
C LEU A 218 -24.42 28.48 -15.54
N ILE A 219 -23.38 29.19 -15.08
CA ILE A 219 -23.50 30.55 -14.52
C ILE A 219 -24.09 31.53 -15.55
N LYS A 220 -23.63 31.46 -16.81
CA LYS A 220 -24.12 32.34 -17.88
C LYS A 220 -25.57 32.02 -18.29
N SER A 221 -25.96 30.76 -18.24
CA SER A 221 -27.30 30.30 -18.63
C SER A 221 -28.39 30.66 -17.61
N GLY A 222 -28.02 31.01 -16.37
CA GLY A 222 -28.97 31.44 -15.34
C GLY A 222 -29.90 30.33 -14.82
N LEU A 223 -29.53 29.05 -15.01
CA LEU A 223 -30.36 27.89 -14.64
C LEU A 223 -30.47 27.65 -13.12
N GLY A 224 -29.75 28.41 -12.28
CA GLY A 224 -29.85 28.33 -10.82
C GLY A 224 -29.30 27.05 -10.18
N CYS A 225 -28.58 26.20 -10.93
CA CYS A 225 -27.97 24.98 -10.39
C CYS A 225 -26.59 25.27 -9.75
N PRO A 226 -26.18 24.51 -8.71
CA PRO A 226 -24.86 24.67 -8.12
C PRO A 226 -23.75 24.25 -9.11
N VAL A 227 -22.60 24.91 -9.02
CA VAL A 227 -21.38 24.48 -9.72
C VAL A 227 -20.88 23.16 -9.13
N ILE A 228 -20.26 22.34 -9.96
CA ILE A 228 -19.80 21.00 -9.59
C ILE A 228 -18.28 20.93 -9.51
N GLY A 229 -17.76 20.03 -8.67
CA GLY A 229 -16.34 19.68 -8.57
C GLY A 229 -16.08 18.22 -8.93
N ILE A 230 -14.80 17.85 -8.98
CA ILE A 230 -14.36 16.49 -9.28
C ILE A 230 -13.76 15.86 -8.03
N HIS A 231 -14.28 14.69 -7.66
CA HIS A 231 -13.78 13.83 -6.60
C HIS A 231 -12.97 12.70 -7.25
N GLN A 232 -11.65 12.76 -7.12
CA GLN A 232 -10.74 11.79 -7.71
C GLN A 232 -10.25 10.82 -6.63
N TYR A 233 -10.66 9.56 -6.76
CA TYR A 233 -10.22 8.47 -5.91
C TYR A 233 -9.05 7.73 -6.55
N MET A 234 -8.00 7.49 -5.77
CA MET A 234 -6.81 6.75 -6.17
C MET A 234 -7.03 5.28 -5.84
N THR A 235 -7.13 4.43 -6.87
CA THR A 235 -7.42 2.99 -6.73
C THR A 235 -6.22 2.15 -6.31
N ASP A 236 -5.07 2.80 -6.20
CA ASP A 236 -3.81 2.25 -5.72
C ASP A 236 -3.31 3.15 -4.59
N MET A 237 -2.55 2.58 -3.65
CA MET A 237 -2.05 3.37 -2.54
C MET A 237 -1.01 4.38 -3.03
N PRO A 238 -1.12 5.64 -2.57
CA PRO A 238 -0.25 6.71 -2.97
C PRO A 238 1.13 6.55 -2.33
N THR A 239 1.98 5.76 -2.96
CA THR A 239 3.38 5.56 -2.56
C THR A 239 4.32 6.26 -3.55
N LEU A 240 5.61 6.31 -3.24
CA LEU A 240 6.62 6.80 -4.19
C LEU A 240 6.70 5.93 -5.46
N GLY A 241 6.32 4.65 -5.37
CA GLY A 241 6.21 3.73 -6.50
C GLY A 241 4.94 3.95 -7.35
N ALA A 242 3.89 4.54 -6.79
CA ALA A 242 2.60 4.75 -7.44
C ALA A 242 2.53 5.99 -8.34
N VAL A 243 3.48 6.08 -9.26
CA VAL A 243 3.72 7.26 -10.08
C VAL A 243 2.63 7.58 -11.10
N ASN A 244 1.77 6.64 -11.49
CA ASN A 244 0.85 6.86 -12.62
C ASN A 244 -0.22 7.91 -12.34
N PHE A 245 -0.88 7.81 -11.18
CA PHE A 245 -1.82 8.86 -10.77
C PHE A 245 -1.09 10.20 -10.59
N PHE A 246 0.07 10.19 -9.92
CA PHE A 246 0.83 11.42 -9.69
C PHE A 246 1.38 12.06 -10.96
N LYS A 247 1.81 11.28 -11.97
CA LYS A 247 2.20 11.79 -13.29
C LYS A 247 1.05 12.54 -13.95
N SER A 248 -0.16 11.99 -13.91
CA SER A 248 -1.35 12.67 -14.43
C SER A 248 -1.69 13.93 -13.63
N LEU A 249 -1.59 13.88 -12.29
CA LEU A 249 -1.94 15.00 -11.40
C LEU A 249 -0.91 16.15 -11.43
N THR A 250 0.38 15.85 -11.49
CA THR A 250 1.46 16.84 -11.56
C THR A 250 1.46 17.63 -12.87
N GLY A 251 0.93 17.05 -13.95
CA GLY A 251 0.77 17.73 -15.24
C GLY A 251 -0.37 18.75 -15.30
N LEU A 252 -1.21 18.86 -14.25
CA LEU A 252 -2.37 19.74 -14.23
C LEU A 252 -2.00 21.19 -13.95
N SER A 253 -2.66 22.11 -14.65
CA SER A 253 -2.58 23.54 -14.33
C SER A 253 -3.20 23.85 -12.96
N THR A 254 -2.81 24.96 -12.33
CA THR A 254 -3.38 25.42 -11.06
C THR A 254 -4.91 25.44 -11.08
N LYS A 255 -5.51 25.91 -12.17
CA LYS A 255 -6.97 25.97 -12.33
C LYS A 255 -7.62 24.59 -12.41
N GLN A 256 -6.95 23.61 -13.01
CA GLN A 256 -7.44 22.23 -13.05
C GLN A 256 -7.32 21.59 -11.67
N GLN A 257 -6.19 21.79 -10.97
CA GLN A 257 -6.02 21.31 -9.60
C GLN A 257 -7.09 21.86 -8.66
N GLN A 258 -7.43 23.15 -8.75
CA GLN A 258 -8.46 23.80 -7.92
C GLN A 258 -9.89 23.23 -8.08
N GLN A 259 -10.15 22.37 -9.06
CA GLN A 259 -11.43 21.67 -9.20
C GLN A 259 -11.44 20.26 -8.59
N LEU A 260 -10.25 19.73 -8.28
CA LEU A 260 -10.06 18.35 -7.86
C LEU A 260 -9.96 18.28 -6.35
N ARG A 261 -10.76 17.37 -5.78
CA ARG A 261 -10.57 16.83 -4.44
C ARG A 261 -9.96 15.44 -4.59
N ILE A 262 -8.78 15.24 -4.02
CA ILE A 262 -8.02 13.99 -4.13
C ILE A 262 -8.30 13.13 -2.90
N TYR A 263 -8.55 11.85 -3.13
CA TYR A 263 -8.82 10.86 -2.10
C TYR A 263 -7.88 9.66 -2.29
N GLY A 264 -7.02 9.40 -1.30
CA GLY A 264 -6.08 8.28 -1.34
C GLY A 264 -6.01 7.56 0.00
N VAL A 265 -5.97 6.24 -0.02
CA VAL A 265 -5.82 5.41 1.19
C VAL A 265 -4.39 5.55 1.70
N GLY A 266 -4.20 6.03 2.93
CA GLY A 266 -2.85 6.19 3.50
C GLY A 266 -1.99 7.29 2.85
N LEU A 267 -2.60 8.30 2.22
CA LEU A 267 -1.88 9.44 1.64
C LEU A 267 -1.11 10.23 2.70
N SER A 268 0.20 10.42 2.50
CA SER A 268 1.09 11.10 3.45
C SER A 268 1.65 12.42 2.93
N GLU A 269 2.07 13.30 3.84
CA GLU A 269 2.73 14.57 3.49
C GLU A 269 4.05 14.33 2.74
N GLU A 270 4.79 13.26 3.06
CA GLU A 270 6.04 12.91 2.38
C GLU A 270 5.81 12.67 0.89
N VAL A 271 4.77 11.89 0.56
CA VAL A 271 4.40 11.59 -0.83
C VAL A 271 3.94 12.85 -1.55
N MET A 272 3.14 13.69 -0.91
CA MET A 272 2.69 14.95 -1.49
C MET A 272 3.85 15.89 -1.78
N HIS A 273 4.80 16.08 -0.85
CA HIS A 273 5.99 16.90 -1.07
C HIS A 273 6.90 16.35 -2.18
N HIS A 274 7.00 15.03 -2.32
CA HIS A 274 7.78 14.40 -3.38
C HIS A 274 7.26 14.74 -4.78
N PHE A 275 5.94 14.61 -4.99
CA PHE A 275 5.33 14.85 -6.30
C PHE A 275 4.99 16.33 -6.56
N PHE A 276 4.78 17.14 -5.51
CA PHE A 276 4.47 18.57 -5.61
C PHE A 276 5.47 19.43 -4.82
N PRO A 277 6.78 19.40 -5.16
CA PRO A 277 7.81 20.08 -4.37
C PRO A 277 7.70 21.62 -4.37
N LYS A 278 6.92 22.19 -5.31
CA LYS A 278 6.61 23.62 -5.39
C LYS A 278 5.28 24.00 -4.74
N GLY A 279 4.64 23.05 -4.06
CA GLY A 279 3.29 23.14 -3.54
C GLY A 279 2.24 22.75 -4.57
N GLU A 280 1.13 22.27 -4.06
CA GLU A 280 -0.08 21.89 -4.78
C GLU A 280 -1.19 22.94 -4.64
N HIS A 281 -2.17 22.87 -5.53
CA HIS A 281 -3.31 23.78 -5.57
C HIS A 281 -4.65 23.04 -5.65
N PHE A 282 -4.71 21.82 -5.15
CA PHE A 282 -5.93 21.02 -5.12
C PHE A 282 -7.01 21.68 -4.25
N ALA A 283 -8.28 21.45 -4.58
CA ALA A 283 -9.39 21.97 -3.78
C ALA A 283 -9.38 21.40 -2.36
N ALA A 284 -9.02 20.11 -2.24
CA ALA A 284 -8.75 19.43 -0.98
C ALA A 284 -8.01 18.12 -1.25
N ILE A 285 -7.30 17.63 -0.23
CA ILE A 285 -6.61 16.33 -0.25
C ILE A 285 -7.02 15.57 1.02
N TYR A 286 -7.51 14.35 0.84
CA TYR A 286 -7.99 13.50 1.92
C TYR A 286 -7.18 12.21 1.98
N ALA A 287 -6.61 11.95 3.16
CA ALA A 287 -6.07 10.65 3.51
C ALA A 287 -7.20 9.80 4.11
N ILE A 288 -7.56 8.73 3.40
CA ILE A 288 -8.62 7.81 3.83
C ILE A 288 -7.98 6.71 4.69
N PRO A 289 -8.49 6.47 5.93
CA PRO A 289 -8.13 5.27 6.69
C PRO A 289 -8.58 4.01 5.94
N PRO A 290 -7.77 2.94 5.90
CA PRO A 290 -8.13 1.74 5.13
C PRO A 290 -9.50 1.14 5.49
N GLU A 291 -9.87 1.13 6.78
CA GLU A 291 -11.15 0.65 7.29
C GLU A 291 -12.36 1.47 6.83
N ASN A 292 -12.14 2.72 6.41
CA ASN A 292 -13.18 3.63 5.92
C ASN A 292 -13.08 3.84 4.40
N ASN A 293 -12.41 2.95 3.68
CA ASN A 293 -12.18 3.08 2.25
C ASN A 293 -13.49 2.89 1.45
N PRO A 294 -14.08 3.95 0.86
CA PRO A 294 -15.34 3.82 0.13
C PRO A 294 -15.18 3.07 -1.21
N MET A 295 -13.95 2.81 -1.66
CA MET A 295 -13.70 1.99 -2.85
C MET A 295 -13.83 0.49 -2.56
N VAL A 296 -13.75 0.08 -1.29
CA VAL A 296 -13.99 -1.30 -0.88
C VAL A 296 -15.49 -1.51 -0.74
N ARG A 297 -15.99 -2.65 -1.25
CA ARG A 297 -17.42 -2.96 -1.17
C ARG A 297 -17.82 -3.18 0.30
N PRO A 298 -19.01 -2.71 0.72
CA PRO A 298 -19.38 -2.70 2.14
C PRO A 298 -19.26 -4.06 2.85
N GLY A 299 -19.51 -5.18 2.16
CA GLY A 299 -19.46 -6.52 2.76
C GLY A 299 -18.14 -6.87 3.44
N PHE A 300 -17.01 -6.31 2.98
CA PHE A 300 -15.69 -6.50 3.61
C PHE A 300 -15.48 -5.72 4.91
N THR A 301 -16.32 -4.72 5.18
CA THR A 301 -16.20 -3.84 6.36
C THR A 301 -17.34 -4.03 7.36
N MET A 302 -18.38 -4.79 7.00
CA MET A 302 -19.54 -5.01 7.85
C MET A 302 -19.27 -6.12 8.87
N ALA A 303 -19.41 -5.79 10.16
CA ALA A 303 -19.15 -6.71 11.27
C ALA A 303 -19.94 -8.04 11.22
N GLN A 304 -21.13 -8.06 10.59
CA GLN A 304 -21.95 -9.28 10.47
C GLN A 304 -21.36 -10.34 9.53
N TYR A 305 -20.41 -9.97 8.68
CA TYR A 305 -19.69 -10.86 7.77
C TYR A 305 -18.23 -11.04 8.17
N ASP A 306 -17.86 -10.58 9.36
CA ASP A 306 -16.53 -10.74 9.93
C ASP A 306 -16.51 -11.91 10.91
N ASN A 307 -15.79 -12.96 10.55
CA ASN A 307 -15.61 -14.16 11.35
C ASN A 307 -14.23 -14.23 12.02
N SER A 308 -13.46 -13.14 12.05
CA SER A 308 -12.16 -13.10 12.73
C SER A 308 -12.29 -13.41 14.24
N ALA A 309 -13.39 -12.99 14.89
CA ALA A 309 -13.70 -13.34 16.29
C ALA A 309 -14.26 -14.78 16.48
N ASN A 310 -14.58 -15.45 15.36
CA ASN A 310 -15.10 -16.81 15.30
C ASN A 310 -14.06 -17.79 14.71
N PHE A 311 -12.78 -17.39 14.69
CA PHE A 311 -11.69 -18.11 14.03
C PHE A 311 -11.57 -19.59 14.41
N ASP A 312 -11.80 -19.95 15.67
CA ASP A 312 -11.79 -21.35 16.14
C ASP A 312 -13.17 -21.85 16.57
N LYS A 313 -14.25 -21.16 16.18
CA LYS A 313 -15.62 -21.47 16.59
C LYS A 313 -16.43 -22.08 15.44
N ASN A 314 -17.54 -22.70 15.80
CA ASN A 314 -18.53 -23.16 14.84
C ASN A 314 -19.06 -21.95 14.04
N THR A 315 -18.96 -22.01 12.73
CA THR A 315 -19.31 -20.91 11.83
C THR A 315 -20.18 -21.43 10.70
N ALA A 316 -21.32 -20.78 10.45
CA ALA A 316 -22.16 -21.06 9.30
C ALA A 316 -21.88 -20.05 8.19
N LEU A 317 -21.57 -20.54 6.99
CA LEU A 317 -21.27 -19.73 5.82
C LEU A 317 -22.38 -19.88 4.78
N THR A 318 -22.81 -18.76 4.20
CA THR A 318 -23.69 -18.76 3.04
C THR A 318 -22.84 -18.50 1.81
N LEU A 319 -22.65 -19.53 0.98
CA LEU A 319 -21.84 -19.46 -0.23
C LEU A 319 -22.74 -19.65 -1.45
N GLN A 320 -22.54 -18.84 -2.49
CA GLN A 320 -23.28 -18.96 -3.73
C GLN A 320 -23.04 -20.32 -4.39
N GLY A 321 -24.14 -21.00 -4.74
CA GLY A 321 -24.13 -22.31 -5.39
C GLY A 321 -23.97 -23.49 -4.42
N GLU A 322 -23.96 -23.25 -3.12
CA GLU A 322 -23.86 -24.27 -2.07
C GLU A 322 -25.03 -24.16 -1.09
N GLU A 323 -25.37 -25.25 -0.42
CA GLU A 323 -26.17 -25.18 0.82
C GLU A 323 -25.34 -24.51 1.93
N MET A 324 -26.01 -24.10 3.02
CA MET A 324 -25.32 -23.49 4.17
C MET A 324 -24.17 -24.40 4.64
N PHE A 325 -22.96 -23.86 4.61
CA PHE A 325 -21.75 -24.62 4.92
C PHE A 325 -21.40 -24.44 6.40
N HIS A 326 -21.30 -25.53 7.14
CA HIS A 326 -20.93 -25.49 8.56
C HIS A 326 -19.46 -25.84 8.73
N LEU A 327 -18.69 -24.91 9.31
CA LEU A 327 -17.31 -25.10 9.71
C LEU A 327 -17.26 -25.45 11.20
N ASN A 328 -16.65 -26.58 11.52
CA ASN A 328 -16.54 -27.03 12.91
C ASN A 328 -15.46 -26.24 13.67
N PRO A 329 -15.55 -26.19 15.01
CA PRO A 329 -14.47 -25.65 15.84
C PRO A 329 -13.13 -26.34 15.56
N GLY A 330 -12.06 -25.56 15.42
CA GLY A 330 -10.70 -26.06 15.19
C GLY A 330 -10.40 -26.58 13.78
N GLU A 331 -11.36 -26.59 12.84
CA GLU A 331 -11.05 -26.93 11.45
C GLU A 331 -10.05 -25.93 10.86
N LYS A 332 -8.96 -26.44 10.27
CA LYS A 332 -7.92 -25.68 9.59
C LYS A 332 -8.33 -25.45 8.13
N ILE A 333 -8.60 -24.20 7.80
CA ILE A 333 -9.15 -23.77 6.52
C ILE A 333 -8.08 -23.03 5.71
N ALA A 334 -7.87 -23.47 4.47
CA ALA A 334 -7.13 -22.72 3.47
C ALA A 334 -8.08 -22.15 2.41
N THR A 335 -7.72 -20.99 1.86
CA THR A 335 -8.50 -20.31 0.82
C THR A 335 -7.58 -19.76 -0.25
N ILE A 336 -7.89 -20.05 -1.52
CA ILE A 336 -7.13 -19.60 -2.69
C ILE A 336 -8.00 -18.66 -3.53
N MET A 337 -7.53 -17.43 -3.73
CA MET A 337 -8.15 -16.41 -4.58
C MET A 337 -7.11 -15.75 -5.49
N LEU A 338 -6.66 -16.46 -6.51
CA LEU A 338 -5.71 -15.93 -7.49
C LEU A 338 -6.37 -15.35 -8.76
N GLY A 339 -7.70 -15.36 -8.79
CA GLY A 339 -8.51 -14.93 -9.93
C GLY A 339 -8.51 -15.93 -11.08
N SER A 340 -9.33 -15.65 -12.10
CA SER A 340 -9.53 -16.54 -13.26
C SER A 340 -8.29 -16.72 -14.16
N GLN A 341 -7.20 -15.99 -13.90
CA GLN A 341 -6.02 -15.89 -14.77
C GLN A 341 -4.83 -16.73 -14.28
N ALA A 342 -4.74 -17.06 -12.99
CA ALA A 342 -3.64 -17.84 -12.40
C ALA A 342 -4.02 -19.32 -12.23
N GLY A 343 -4.55 -19.92 -13.30
CA GLY A 343 -5.11 -21.27 -13.25
C GLY A 343 -4.08 -22.34 -12.86
N GLN A 344 -2.87 -22.28 -13.42
CA GLN A 344 -1.82 -23.25 -13.11
C GLN A 344 -1.33 -23.11 -11.67
N SER A 345 -0.98 -21.89 -11.22
CA SER A 345 -0.52 -21.65 -9.85
C SER A 345 -1.57 -22.05 -8.81
N THR A 346 -2.87 -21.87 -9.11
CA THR A 346 -3.96 -22.37 -8.26
C THR A 346 -3.90 -23.88 -8.08
N LEU A 347 -3.66 -24.64 -9.16
CA LEU A 347 -3.51 -26.09 -9.11
C LEU A 347 -2.26 -26.50 -8.34
N ASP A 348 -1.15 -25.79 -8.52
CA ASP A 348 0.11 -26.12 -7.85
C ASP A 348 0.00 -25.88 -6.33
N TYR A 349 -0.61 -24.77 -5.91
CA TYR A 349 -0.94 -24.55 -4.49
C TYR A 349 -1.90 -25.59 -3.95
N LEU A 350 -2.94 -25.96 -4.70
CA LEU A 350 -3.88 -27.00 -4.29
C LEU A 350 -3.15 -28.34 -4.07
N GLN A 351 -2.30 -28.75 -5.01
CA GLN A 351 -1.50 -29.97 -4.87
C GLN A 351 -0.64 -29.92 -3.62
N TYR A 352 0.05 -28.81 -3.38
CA TYR A 352 0.85 -28.61 -2.19
C TYR A 352 0.00 -28.74 -0.90
N LEU A 353 -1.10 -27.99 -0.80
CA LEU A 353 -1.95 -27.95 0.40
C LEU A 353 -2.68 -29.27 0.69
N LEU A 354 -2.87 -30.12 -0.32
CA LEU A 354 -3.40 -31.47 -0.12
C LEU A 354 -2.44 -32.39 0.65
N HIS A 355 -1.14 -32.10 0.63
CA HIS A 355 -0.14 -32.80 1.43
C HIS A 355 0.03 -32.22 2.85
N GLU A 356 -0.57 -31.06 3.10
CA GLU A 356 -0.56 -30.39 4.41
C GLU A 356 -1.80 -30.74 5.22
N ASP A 357 -1.78 -30.42 6.53
CA ASP A 357 -2.86 -30.72 7.48
C ASP A 357 -4.00 -29.69 7.44
N PHE A 358 -4.64 -29.51 6.29
CA PHE A 358 -5.83 -28.65 6.14
C PHE A 358 -7.12 -29.47 6.00
N ASP A 359 -8.13 -29.21 6.83
CA ASP A 359 -9.43 -29.90 6.76
C ASP A 359 -10.22 -29.52 5.51
N LYS A 360 -10.14 -28.23 5.12
CA LYS A 360 -10.83 -27.70 3.93
C LYS A 360 -9.95 -26.71 3.16
N ILE A 361 -10.06 -26.77 1.84
CA ILE A 361 -9.36 -25.90 0.89
C ILE A 361 -10.42 -25.34 -0.06
N PHE A 362 -10.73 -24.06 0.11
CA PHE A 362 -11.69 -23.34 -0.73
C PHE A 362 -10.99 -22.65 -1.90
N ILE A 363 -11.59 -22.72 -3.09
CA ILE A 363 -10.99 -22.17 -4.32
C ILE A 363 -12.00 -21.28 -5.03
N PHE A 364 -11.81 -19.97 -4.96
CA PHE A 364 -12.72 -18.99 -5.55
C PHE A 364 -12.71 -19.03 -7.09
N GLY A 365 -13.90 -18.98 -7.69
CA GLY A 365 -14.08 -18.90 -9.14
C GLY A 365 -13.68 -20.16 -9.92
N ALA A 366 -13.33 -21.25 -9.24
CA ALA A 366 -12.94 -22.52 -9.84
C ALA A 366 -14.04 -23.10 -10.73
N LYS A 367 -15.30 -23.03 -10.30
CA LYS A 367 -16.46 -23.53 -11.06
C LYS A 367 -16.76 -22.71 -12.32
N ASN A 368 -16.36 -21.43 -12.36
CA ASN A 368 -16.59 -20.56 -13.50
C ASN A 368 -15.52 -20.69 -14.60
N ASN A 369 -14.40 -21.33 -14.29
CA ASN A 369 -13.31 -21.56 -15.24
C ASN A 369 -13.27 -23.05 -15.61
N SER A 370 -13.67 -23.37 -16.85
CA SER A 370 -13.77 -24.75 -17.32
C SER A 370 -12.44 -25.51 -17.26
N PHE A 371 -11.31 -24.84 -17.53
CA PHE A 371 -9.98 -25.44 -17.41
C PHE A 371 -9.67 -25.81 -15.96
N LEU A 372 -9.89 -24.88 -15.02
CA LEU A 372 -9.67 -25.11 -13.60
C LEU A 372 -10.59 -26.20 -13.06
N SER A 373 -11.90 -26.14 -13.36
CA SER A 373 -12.88 -27.13 -12.91
C SER A 373 -12.47 -28.55 -13.33
N GLN A 374 -12.16 -28.74 -14.62
CA GLN A 374 -11.74 -30.06 -15.14
C GLN A 374 -10.45 -30.57 -14.48
N LYS A 375 -9.46 -29.69 -14.27
CA LYS A 375 -8.19 -30.07 -13.65
C LYS A 375 -8.33 -30.39 -12.17
N ILE A 376 -9.15 -29.63 -11.44
CA ILE A 376 -9.46 -29.89 -10.03
C ILE A 376 -10.23 -31.22 -9.91
N GLU A 377 -11.23 -31.45 -10.76
CA GLU A 377 -11.98 -32.72 -10.79
C GLU A 377 -11.06 -33.92 -11.04
N ALA A 378 -10.15 -33.83 -12.02
CA ALA A 378 -9.18 -34.88 -12.30
C ALA A 378 -8.25 -35.12 -11.09
N LEU A 379 -7.69 -34.05 -10.51
CA LEU A 379 -6.82 -34.14 -9.34
C LEU A 379 -7.53 -34.79 -8.14
N VAL A 380 -8.79 -34.43 -7.91
CA VAL A 380 -9.61 -34.95 -6.81
C VAL A 380 -10.04 -36.41 -7.04
N GLN A 381 -10.26 -36.82 -8.29
CA GLN A 381 -10.54 -38.23 -8.64
C GLN A 381 -9.32 -39.11 -8.36
N ASP A 382 -8.13 -38.67 -8.75
CA ASP A 382 -6.86 -39.37 -8.51
C ASP A 382 -6.56 -39.47 -7.00
N LEU A 383 -7.01 -38.48 -6.22
CA LEU A 383 -6.82 -38.37 -4.78
C LEU A 383 -8.13 -38.62 -4.00
N SER A 384 -8.84 -39.72 -4.30
CA SER A 384 -10.18 -40.03 -3.74
C SER A 384 -10.34 -39.84 -2.22
N LYS A 385 -9.27 -40.05 -1.42
CA LYS A 385 -9.27 -39.82 0.03
C LYS A 385 -9.42 -38.34 0.44
N HIS A 386 -9.04 -37.40 -0.42
CA HIS A 386 -9.04 -35.97 -0.14
C HIS A 386 -10.21 -35.22 -0.77
N LYS A 387 -11.13 -35.92 -1.45
CA LYS A 387 -12.27 -35.32 -2.13
C LYS A 387 -13.13 -34.43 -1.24
N HIS A 388 -13.31 -34.79 0.02
CA HIS A 388 -14.10 -34.02 0.98
C HIS A 388 -13.39 -32.74 1.48
N ARG A 389 -12.09 -32.58 1.19
CA ARG A 389 -11.27 -31.43 1.62
C ARG A 389 -11.33 -30.28 0.61
N VAL A 390 -11.51 -30.58 -0.68
CA VAL A 390 -11.48 -29.57 -1.75
C VAL A 390 -12.88 -29.04 -2.01
N VAL A 391 -13.06 -27.72 -1.90
CA VAL A 391 -14.34 -27.03 -2.12
C VAL A 391 -14.18 -26.00 -3.24
N PRO A 392 -14.41 -26.36 -4.52
CA PRO A 392 -14.38 -25.42 -5.62
C PRO A 392 -15.61 -24.52 -5.56
N LEU A 393 -15.42 -23.20 -5.62
CA LEU A 393 -16.51 -22.22 -5.52
C LEU A 393 -16.82 -21.56 -6.86
N GLU A 394 -18.04 -21.06 -6.98
CA GLU A 394 -18.40 -20.06 -7.99
C GLU A 394 -17.85 -18.68 -7.59
N ASN A 395 -18.04 -17.67 -8.45
CA ASN A 395 -17.87 -16.27 -8.08
C ASN A 395 -18.79 -15.94 -6.91
N GLN A 396 -18.22 -15.35 -5.86
CA GLN A 396 -18.92 -15.02 -4.62
C GLN A 396 -19.15 -13.51 -4.52
N GLN A 397 -20.18 -13.11 -3.76
CA GLN A 397 -20.38 -11.72 -3.35
C GLN A 397 -19.42 -11.36 -2.21
N ASP A 398 -19.24 -10.05 -1.96
CA ASP A 398 -18.32 -9.51 -0.95
C ASP A 398 -18.59 -10.02 0.47
N ASP A 399 -19.86 -10.18 0.85
CA ASP A 399 -20.26 -10.75 2.14
C ASP A 399 -19.74 -12.18 2.34
N ALA A 400 -19.94 -13.06 1.37
CA ALA A 400 -19.48 -14.44 1.39
C ALA A 400 -17.95 -14.53 1.34
N ILE A 401 -17.29 -13.66 0.56
CA ILE A 401 -15.83 -13.58 0.51
C ILE A 401 -15.28 -13.20 1.88
N SER A 402 -15.78 -12.11 2.46
CA SER A 402 -15.36 -11.62 3.78
C SER A 402 -15.57 -12.68 4.87
N ALA A 403 -16.75 -13.29 4.91
CA ALA A 403 -17.10 -14.29 5.91
C ALA A 403 -16.19 -15.53 5.86
N LEU A 404 -15.83 -15.99 4.67
CA LEU A 404 -14.90 -17.11 4.51
C LEU A 404 -13.46 -16.67 4.80
N MET A 405 -12.99 -15.56 4.21
CA MET A 405 -11.61 -15.12 4.35
C MET A 405 -11.24 -14.84 5.80
N THR A 406 -12.07 -14.11 6.56
CA THR A 406 -11.80 -13.79 7.97
C THR A 406 -11.82 -15.02 8.89
N ARG A 407 -12.48 -16.11 8.48
CA ARG A 407 -12.46 -17.42 9.17
C ARG A 407 -11.27 -18.30 8.75
N SER A 408 -10.64 -18.04 7.62
CA SER A 408 -9.60 -18.93 7.07
C SER A 408 -8.27 -18.80 7.80
N ASN A 409 -7.63 -19.93 8.12
CA ASN A 409 -6.30 -19.96 8.73
C ASN A 409 -5.22 -19.51 7.73
N LEU A 410 -5.38 -19.88 6.46
CA LEU A 410 -4.51 -19.48 5.37
C LEU A 410 -5.33 -18.85 4.25
N VAL A 411 -4.94 -17.65 3.83
CA VAL A 411 -5.46 -17.00 2.62
C VAL A 411 -4.31 -16.77 1.65
N ILE A 412 -4.44 -17.30 0.44
CA ILE A 412 -3.50 -17.06 -0.67
C ILE A 412 -4.22 -16.21 -1.71
N ILE A 413 -3.78 -14.96 -1.89
CA ILE A 413 -4.36 -14.03 -2.86
C ILE A 413 -3.30 -13.53 -3.85
N ARG A 414 -3.73 -12.96 -4.98
CA ARG A 414 -2.83 -12.24 -5.89
C ARG A 414 -2.61 -10.80 -5.41
N GLY A 415 -1.41 -10.26 -5.65
CA GLY A 415 -0.99 -8.90 -5.25
C GLY A 415 -1.58 -7.73 -6.05
N GLY A 416 -2.88 -7.76 -6.39
CA GLY A 416 -3.53 -6.65 -7.13
C GLY A 416 -4.05 -5.52 -6.22
N GLY A 417 -4.10 -4.29 -6.74
CA GLY A 417 -4.39 -3.10 -5.92
C GLY A 417 -5.65 -3.18 -5.06
N LEU A 418 -6.80 -3.54 -5.65
CA LEU A 418 -8.05 -3.54 -4.88
C LEU A 418 -8.20 -4.73 -3.92
N SER A 419 -7.70 -5.92 -4.28
CA SER A 419 -7.72 -7.07 -3.35
C SER A 419 -6.85 -6.81 -2.12
N ILE A 420 -5.75 -6.07 -2.30
CA ILE A 420 -4.91 -5.61 -1.19
C ILE A 420 -5.64 -4.58 -0.32
N MET A 421 -6.35 -3.62 -0.93
CA MET A 421 -7.20 -2.69 -0.19
C MET A 421 -8.34 -3.38 0.56
N GLU A 422 -8.94 -4.43 -0.02
CA GLU A 422 -9.95 -5.26 0.64
C GLU A 422 -9.35 -5.96 1.89
N GLN A 423 -8.14 -6.53 1.82
CA GLN A 423 -7.46 -7.07 3.01
C GLN A 423 -7.17 -5.98 4.05
N LEU A 424 -6.65 -4.82 3.64
CA LEU A 424 -6.37 -3.72 4.58
C LEU A 424 -7.61 -3.23 5.34
N ALA A 425 -8.78 -3.28 4.70
CA ALA A 425 -10.06 -2.87 5.27
C ALA A 425 -10.68 -3.94 6.18
N MET A 426 -10.31 -5.21 6.02
CA MET A 426 -10.83 -6.32 6.83
C MET A 426 -10.14 -6.43 8.20
N ASN A 427 -10.85 -7.04 9.14
CA ASN A 427 -10.26 -7.52 10.37
C ASN A 427 -9.56 -8.87 10.13
N HIS A 428 -8.49 -9.10 10.89
CA HIS A 428 -7.68 -10.31 10.80
C HIS A 428 -7.47 -10.89 12.19
N HIS A 429 -7.65 -12.19 12.32
CA HIS A 429 -7.27 -12.90 13.53
C HIS A 429 -5.73 -12.97 13.62
N PRO A 430 -5.10 -12.83 14.80
CA PRO A 430 -3.64 -12.90 14.93
C PRO A 430 -3.02 -14.16 14.33
N ASP A 431 -3.66 -15.32 14.51
CA ASP A 431 -3.19 -16.62 13.97
C ASP A 431 -3.48 -16.84 12.48
N GLN A 432 -4.13 -15.88 11.83
CA GLN A 432 -4.32 -15.93 10.39
C GLN A 432 -2.99 -15.72 9.64
N THR A 433 -2.87 -16.38 8.49
CA THR A 433 -1.76 -16.24 7.55
C THR A 433 -2.27 -15.70 6.22
N ILE A 434 -1.71 -14.58 5.76
CA ILE A 434 -2.04 -13.96 4.47
C ILE A 434 -0.82 -14.02 3.55
N LEU A 435 -0.89 -14.80 2.48
CA LEU A 435 0.21 -14.94 1.51
C LEU A 435 -0.16 -14.31 0.16
N ILE A 436 0.73 -13.48 -0.38
CA ILE A 436 0.51 -12.74 -1.62
C ILE A 436 1.29 -13.36 -2.77
N HIS A 437 0.60 -14.07 -3.65
CA HIS A 437 1.18 -14.77 -4.79
C HIS A 437 1.81 -13.81 -5.80
N HIS A 438 3.05 -14.13 -6.16
CA HIS A 438 3.80 -13.60 -7.28
C HIS A 438 4.36 -14.76 -8.12
N SER A 439 4.47 -14.53 -9.44
CA SER A 439 5.21 -15.44 -10.32
C SER A 439 6.71 -15.33 -10.03
N GLU A 440 7.40 -16.48 -10.00
CA GLU A 440 8.86 -16.48 -9.93
C GLU A 440 9.45 -16.37 -11.33
N GLU A 441 10.10 -15.25 -11.64
CA GLU A 441 11.06 -15.22 -12.74
C GLU A 441 12.33 -15.94 -12.31
N THR A 442 12.84 -16.86 -13.14
CA THR A 442 13.97 -17.77 -12.85
C THR A 442 15.29 -17.12 -12.41
N HIS A 443 15.37 -15.78 -12.43
CA HIS A 443 16.58 -15.01 -12.10
C HIS A 443 16.36 -13.82 -11.15
N ALA A 444 15.14 -13.60 -10.66
CA ALA A 444 14.87 -12.51 -9.72
C ALA A 444 15.14 -12.95 -8.27
N SER A 445 15.92 -12.16 -7.52
CA SER A 445 16.14 -12.38 -6.08
C SER A 445 14.91 -12.04 -5.24
N GLU A 446 14.02 -11.19 -5.76
CA GLU A 446 12.84 -10.69 -5.07
C GLU A 446 11.55 -11.07 -5.80
N LEU A 447 10.51 -11.37 -5.04
CA LEU A 447 9.17 -11.56 -5.59
C LEU A 447 8.55 -10.19 -5.87
N THR A 448 8.20 -9.95 -7.13
CA THR A 448 7.66 -8.68 -7.62
C THR A 448 6.63 -8.97 -8.70
N SER A 449 5.58 -8.16 -8.75
CA SER A 449 4.63 -8.13 -9.88
C SER A 449 5.27 -7.49 -11.12
N GLY A 450 6.38 -6.76 -10.92
CA GLY A 450 7.06 -5.87 -11.86
C GLY A 450 6.31 -4.56 -12.10
N ILE A 451 5.17 -4.36 -11.43
CA ILE A 451 4.34 -3.17 -11.49
C ILE A 451 4.53 -2.40 -10.18
N PRO A 452 5.25 -1.27 -10.18
CA PRO A 452 5.72 -0.63 -8.95
C PRO A 452 4.64 -0.29 -7.92
N TRP A 453 3.43 0.07 -8.35
CA TRP A 453 2.33 0.38 -7.43
C TRP A 453 1.63 -0.84 -6.88
N GLU A 454 1.52 -1.94 -7.64
CA GLU A 454 0.98 -3.19 -7.13
C GLU A 454 1.91 -3.74 -6.03
N ASP A 455 3.23 -3.71 -6.28
CA ASP A 455 4.22 -4.09 -5.27
C ASP A 455 4.14 -3.20 -4.03
N ALA A 456 4.03 -1.89 -4.21
CA ALA A 456 3.96 -0.97 -3.09
C ALA A 456 2.67 -1.14 -2.25
N ASN A 457 1.54 -1.50 -2.88
CA ASN A 457 0.32 -1.86 -2.15
C ASN A 457 0.59 -3.08 -1.25
N VAL A 458 1.25 -4.11 -1.80
CA VAL A 458 1.58 -5.34 -1.07
C VAL A 458 2.51 -5.07 0.11
N GLU A 459 3.55 -4.25 -0.08
CA GLU A 459 4.48 -3.90 0.99
C GLU A 459 3.78 -3.20 2.17
N GLU A 460 2.85 -2.29 1.89
CA GLU A 460 2.12 -1.60 2.94
C GLU A 460 1.09 -2.52 3.64
N LEU A 461 0.50 -3.50 2.93
CA LEU A 461 -0.29 -4.55 3.58
C LEU A 461 0.57 -5.39 4.54
N ILE A 462 1.74 -5.84 4.08
CA ILE A 462 2.69 -6.60 4.92
C ILE A 462 3.04 -5.77 6.15
N LYS A 463 3.42 -4.50 5.96
CA LYS A 463 3.76 -3.58 7.05
C LYS A 463 2.60 -3.41 8.04
N THR A 464 1.38 -3.24 7.53
CA THR A 464 0.19 -3.02 8.36
C THR A 464 -0.19 -4.26 9.17
N LEU A 465 -0.21 -5.43 8.53
CA LEU A 465 -0.54 -6.70 9.19
C LEU A 465 0.56 -7.14 10.17
N TYR A 466 1.82 -6.91 9.82
CA TYR A 466 2.95 -7.13 10.71
C TYR A 466 2.81 -6.35 12.02
N LYS A 467 2.44 -5.06 11.96
CA LYS A 467 2.16 -4.24 13.16
C LYS A 467 1.01 -4.78 14.01
N ARG A 468 0.06 -5.48 13.40
CA ARG A 468 -1.05 -6.16 14.08
C ARG A 468 -0.68 -7.58 14.56
N GLY A 469 0.56 -8.03 14.36
CA GLY A 469 1.02 -9.37 14.70
C GLY A 469 0.45 -10.47 13.79
N VAL A 470 -0.09 -10.14 12.63
CA VAL A 470 -0.62 -11.12 11.66
C VAL A 470 0.50 -11.48 10.68
N TYR A 471 0.70 -12.77 10.40
CA TYR A 471 1.73 -13.20 9.46
C TYR A 471 1.28 -12.86 8.03
N CYS A 472 2.02 -11.97 7.36
CA CYS A 472 1.79 -11.62 5.97
C CYS A 472 3.11 -11.56 5.19
N ASN A 473 3.16 -12.15 4.00
CA ASN A 473 4.35 -12.11 3.15
C ASN A 473 4.04 -12.34 1.66
N LYS A 474 4.94 -11.90 0.78
CA LYS A 474 4.96 -12.30 -0.63
C LYS A 474 5.35 -13.77 -0.74
N THR A 475 4.66 -14.52 -1.58
CA THR A 475 4.86 -15.96 -1.77
C THR A 475 4.90 -16.36 -3.24
N SER A 476 5.38 -17.56 -3.48
CA SER A 476 5.29 -18.31 -4.73
C SER A 476 4.92 -19.76 -4.41
N VAL A 477 4.71 -20.59 -5.42
CA VAL A 477 4.52 -22.04 -5.18
C VAL A 477 5.73 -22.65 -4.48
N ASN A 478 6.94 -22.18 -4.80
CA ASN A 478 8.18 -22.73 -4.24
C ASN A 478 8.48 -22.24 -2.82
N LYS A 479 7.93 -21.10 -2.41
CA LYS A 479 8.16 -20.53 -1.06
C LYS A 479 7.10 -20.88 -0.03
N ILE A 480 5.96 -21.43 -0.44
CA ILE A 480 4.85 -21.70 0.50
C ILE A 480 5.26 -22.65 1.64
N SER A 481 6.06 -23.67 1.36
CA SER A 481 6.56 -24.60 2.38
C SER A 481 7.29 -23.86 3.50
N ARG A 482 8.20 -22.96 3.13
CA ARG A 482 8.92 -22.10 4.05
C ARG A 482 7.98 -21.27 4.91
N HIS A 483 7.00 -20.61 4.30
CA HIS A 483 6.06 -19.78 5.05
C HIS A 483 5.22 -20.59 6.05
N LEU A 484 4.78 -21.79 5.68
CA LEU A 484 4.03 -22.65 6.60
C LEU A 484 4.88 -23.14 7.77
N MET A 485 6.16 -23.45 7.54
CA MET A 485 7.10 -23.79 8.63
C MET A 485 7.32 -22.62 9.60
N GLU A 486 7.49 -21.40 9.07
CA GLU A 486 7.60 -20.19 9.90
C GLU A 486 6.33 -19.95 10.73
N VAL A 487 5.15 -20.12 10.13
CA VAL A 487 3.86 -19.97 10.84
C VAL A 487 3.66 -21.02 11.92
N GLU A 488 4.05 -22.27 11.67
CA GLU A 488 3.95 -23.33 12.67
C GLU A 488 4.86 -23.05 13.87
N LEU A 489 6.11 -22.65 13.63
CA LEU A 489 7.02 -22.20 14.69
C LEU A 489 6.46 -21.01 15.46
N LEU A 490 5.92 -20.02 14.77
CA LEU A 490 5.30 -18.84 15.38
C LEU A 490 4.17 -19.23 16.34
N HIS A 491 3.29 -20.14 15.93
CA HIS A 491 2.20 -20.62 16.77
C HIS A 491 2.73 -21.38 18.00
N LEU A 492 3.75 -22.22 17.82
CA LEU A 492 4.38 -22.98 18.91
C LEU A 492 5.06 -22.05 19.93
N ILE A 493 5.75 -21.00 19.47
CA ILE A 493 6.40 -19.99 20.32
C ILE A 493 5.37 -19.18 21.10
N THR A 494 4.39 -18.60 20.42
CA THR A 494 3.40 -17.72 21.05
C THR A 494 2.47 -18.46 22.00
N LYS A 495 2.20 -19.75 21.77
CA LYS A 495 1.44 -20.59 22.70
C LYS A 495 2.24 -20.96 23.96
N GLY A 496 3.55 -21.19 23.81
CA GLY A 496 4.44 -21.54 24.93
C GLY A 496 4.85 -20.35 25.79
N SER A 497 4.89 -19.16 25.19
CA SER A 497 5.37 -17.91 25.79
C SER A 497 4.49 -16.73 25.34
N PRO A 498 3.27 -16.59 25.87
CA PRO A 498 2.32 -15.54 25.47
C PRO A 498 2.80 -14.12 25.79
N GLU A 499 3.79 -13.97 26.66
CA GLU A 499 4.49 -12.71 26.92
C GLU A 499 5.33 -12.22 25.73
N ILE A 500 5.70 -13.11 24.80
CA ILE A 500 6.48 -12.75 23.62
C ILE A 500 5.56 -12.10 22.58
N ILE A 501 5.98 -10.94 22.12
CA ILE A 501 5.30 -10.20 21.06
C ILE A 501 5.40 -10.97 19.75
N ARG A 502 4.24 -11.31 19.18
CA ARG A 502 4.14 -12.08 17.94
C ARG A 502 4.83 -11.41 16.73
N ALA A 503 4.77 -10.08 16.61
CA ALA A 503 5.43 -9.34 15.54
C ALA A 503 6.96 -9.52 15.54
N ASP A 504 7.59 -9.53 16.71
CA ASP A 504 9.05 -9.69 16.82
C ASP A 504 9.48 -11.09 16.37
N VAL A 505 8.71 -12.11 16.79
CA VAL A 505 8.93 -13.50 16.36
C VAL A 505 8.80 -13.65 14.85
N ILE A 506 7.77 -13.04 14.24
CA ILE A 506 7.61 -13.04 12.77
C ILE A 506 8.88 -12.49 12.11
N HIS A 507 9.36 -11.33 12.57
CA HIS A 507 10.54 -10.68 11.99
C HIS A 507 11.79 -11.57 12.09
N HIS A 508 12.04 -12.12 13.27
CA HIS A 508 13.22 -12.96 13.50
C HIS A 508 13.15 -14.26 12.70
N LEU A 509 12.00 -14.93 12.63
CA LEU A 509 11.82 -16.14 11.83
C LEU A 509 12.06 -15.89 10.33
N GLN A 510 11.60 -14.76 9.81
CA GLN A 510 11.81 -14.38 8.40
C GLN A 510 13.28 -14.11 8.05
N LEU A 511 14.10 -13.72 9.02
CA LEU A 511 15.54 -13.50 8.83
C LEU A 511 16.36 -14.80 8.84
N LEU A 512 15.81 -15.90 9.36
CA LEU A 512 16.52 -17.17 9.44
C LEU A 512 16.71 -17.82 8.05
N PRO A 513 17.84 -18.49 7.80
CA PRO A 513 17.99 -19.38 6.67
C PRO A 513 16.96 -20.51 6.74
N GLU A 514 16.43 -20.95 5.59
CA GLU A 514 15.38 -21.98 5.53
C GLU A 514 15.79 -23.27 6.25
N ALA A 515 17.06 -23.68 6.12
CA ALA A 515 17.59 -24.85 6.81
C ALA A 515 17.49 -24.75 8.34
N GLN A 516 17.61 -23.54 8.91
CA GLN A 516 17.49 -23.32 10.35
C GLN A 516 16.05 -23.30 10.82
N VAL A 517 15.15 -22.67 10.04
CA VAL A 517 13.70 -22.77 10.28
C VAL A 517 13.27 -24.24 10.33
N TYR A 518 13.72 -25.03 9.35
CA TYR A 518 13.45 -26.46 9.28
C TYR A 518 14.01 -27.24 10.48
N GLN A 519 15.25 -26.92 10.87
CA GLN A 519 15.89 -27.55 12.03
C GLN A 519 15.10 -27.27 13.31
N PHE A 520 14.77 -26.00 13.58
CA PHE A 520 14.00 -25.63 14.77
C PHE A 520 12.63 -26.30 14.78
N LEU A 521 11.93 -26.34 13.64
CA LEU A 521 10.63 -26.98 13.56
C LEU A 521 10.72 -28.47 13.90
N ARG A 522 11.70 -29.19 13.33
CA ARG A 522 11.95 -30.60 13.67
C ARG A 522 12.28 -30.80 15.15
N GLU A 523 13.08 -29.92 15.74
CA GLU A 523 13.42 -30.00 17.17
C GLU A 523 12.19 -29.82 18.07
N VAL A 524 11.26 -28.92 17.70
CA VAL A 524 10.00 -28.74 18.43
C VAL A 524 9.11 -29.97 18.26
N GLN A 525 8.93 -30.46 17.02
CA GLN A 525 8.06 -31.60 16.72
C GLN A 525 8.57 -32.93 17.31
N ASN A 526 9.89 -33.13 17.41
CA ASN A 526 10.48 -34.34 18.00
C ASN A 526 10.39 -34.38 19.54
N LYS A 527 10.09 -33.26 20.21
CA LYS A 527 9.82 -33.22 21.66
C LYS A 527 8.40 -33.70 21.94
N ASP A 528 8.16 -34.99 21.75
CA ASP A 528 6.88 -35.65 22.00
C ASP A 528 6.40 -35.50 23.47
N ASN A 529 5.29 -34.79 23.65
CA ASN A 529 4.18 -35.14 24.56
C ASN A 529 4.31 -35.12 26.10
N ARG A 530 5.30 -34.48 26.77
CA ARG A 530 5.24 -34.37 28.26
C ARG A 530 5.49 -33.02 28.92
N ASN A 531 5.96 -32.00 28.21
CA ASN A 531 6.03 -30.63 28.75
C ASN A 531 5.97 -29.63 27.57
N ALA A 532 4.76 -29.32 27.12
CA ALA A 532 4.48 -28.39 26.01
C ALA A 532 4.81 -26.91 26.32
N ALA A 533 5.65 -26.65 27.32
CA ALA A 533 5.89 -25.30 27.86
C ALA A 533 7.31 -24.76 27.62
N SER A 534 8.25 -25.55 27.08
CA SER A 534 9.63 -25.08 26.91
C SER A 534 10.10 -25.22 25.45
N LEU A 535 10.42 -24.08 24.84
CA LEU A 535 11.03 -23.99 23.52
C LEU A 535 12.35 -24.80 23.43
N PRO A 536 12.80 -25.20 22.22
CA PRO A 536 14.16 -25.67 22.00
C PRO A 536 15.14 -24.64 22.58
N LYS A 537 16.17 -25.12 23.31
CA LYS A 537 17.08 -24.22 24.03
C LYS A 537 17.79 -23.27 23.08
N ASP A 538 18.14 -23.75 21.89
CA ASP A 538 18.82 -22.95 20.87
C ASP A 538 17.91 -21.86 20.30
N LEU A 539 16.60 -22.14 20.13
CA LEU A 539 15.61 -21.15 19.71
C LEU A 539 15.36 -20.11 20.82
N GLU A 540 15.27 -20.54 22.07
CA GLU A 540 15.16 -19.64 23.24
C GLU A 540 16.40 -18.73 23.35
N LEU A 541 17.61 -19.30 23.23
CA LEU A 541 18.86 -18.56 23.22
C LEU A 541 18.94 -17.58 22.06
N TYR A 542 18.47 -17.97 20.88
CA TYR A 542 18.39 -17.09 19.71
C TYR A 542 17.48 -15.90 19.97
N LEU A 543 16.26 -16.12 20.47
CA LEU A 543 15.32 -15.03 20.79
C LEU A 543 15.88 -14.10 21.89
N LEU A 544 16.49 -14.67 22.94
CA LEU A 544 17.17 -13.88 23.99
C LEU A 544 18.36 -13.07 23.44
N GLN A 545 19.10 -13.62 22.47
CA GLN A 545 20.21 -12.93 21.84
C GLN A 545 19.71 -11.78 20.94
N CYS A 546 18.63 -11.98 20.20
CA CYS A 546 17.98 -10.93 19.42
C CYS A 546 17.54 -9.77 20.32
N GLU A 547 16.94 -10.07 21.47
CA GLU A 547 16.49 -9.06 22.42
C GLU A 547 17.67 -8.31 23.07
N ARG A 548 18.72 -9.03 23.46
CA ARG A 548 19.96 -8.41 23.98
C ARG A 548 20.60 -7.48 22.95
N GLN A 549 20.66 -7.91 21.69
CA GLN A 549 21.19 -7.08 20.63
C GLN A 549 20.31 -5.84 20.41
N ALA A 550 18.98 -5.99 20.44
CA ALA A 550 18.06 -4.86 20.38
C ALA A 550 18.31 -3.87 21.53
N GLN A 551 18.55 -4.38 22.74
CA GLN A 551 18.92 -3.57 23.89
C GLN A 551 20.23 -2.80 23.66
N GLU A 552 21.29 -3.46 23.21
CA GLU A 552 22.58 -2.81 22.93
C GLU A 552 22.46 -1.65 21.93
N PHE A 553 21.66 -1.84 20.86
CA PHE A 553 21.38 -0.79 19.89
C PHE A 553 20.54 0.34 20.50
N ALA A 554 19.50 0.01 21.27
CA ALA A 554 18.67 1.00 21.94
C ALA A 554 19.49 1.85 22.91
N ASP A 555 20.33 1.23 23.73
CA ASP A 555 21.22 1.89 24.69
C ASP A 555 22.20 2.82 23.97
N THR A 556 22.85 2.34 22.90
CA THR A 556 23.80 3.16 22.11
C THR A 556 23.11 4.37 21.45
N ILE A 557 21.89 4.19 20.94
CA ILE A 557 21.09 5.28 20.38
C ILE A 557 20.70 6.26 21.49
N ASN A 558 20.28 5.77 22.65
CA ASN A 558 19.88 6.57 23.79
C ASN A 558 21.03 7.42 24.32
N GLU A 559 22.23 6.85 24.47
CA GLU A 559 23.45 7.57 24.81
C GLU A 559 23.78 8.67 23.77
N THR A 560 23.59 8.37 22.49
CA THR A 560 23.81 9.36 21.42
C THR A 560 22.78 10.50 21.50
N LEU A 561 21.53 10.20 21.85
CA LEU A 561 20.49 11.20 22.08
C LEU A 561 20.76 12.07 23.31
N ASP A 562 21.26 11.49 24.40
CA ASP A 562 21.66 12.22 25.61
C ASP A 562 22.71 13.29 25.27
N VAL A 563 23.73 12.90 24.49
CA VAL A 563 24.77 13.84 24.04
C VAL A 563 24.18 14.92 23.14
N CYS A 564 23.24 14.58 22.24
CA CYS A 564 22.54 15.53 21.39
C CYS A 564 21.74 16.54 22.22
N LEU A 565 20.92 16.04 23.15
CA LEU A 565 20.08 16.84 24.03
C LEU A 565 20.91 17.76 24.91
N HIS A 566 22.00 17.26 25.50
CA HIS A 566 22.90 18.08 26.30
C HIS A 566 23.55 19.21 25.49
N LYS A 567 24.02 18.93 24.28
CA LYS A 567 24.60 19.96 23.39
C LYS A 567 23.55 20.99 22.97
N LEU A 568 22.34 20.56 22.60
CA LEU A 568 21.24 21.45 22.26
C LEU A 568 20.81 22.31 23.45
N GLN A 569 20.78 21.74 24.65
CA GLN A 569 20.49 22.47 25.89
C GLN A 569 21.54 23.56 26.15
N ILE A 570 22.83 23.25 25.95
CA ILE A 570 23.90 24.26 26.05
C ILE A 570 23.71 25.36 24.99
N GLU A 571 23.44 25.00 23.73
CA GLU A 571 23.21 25.97 22.65
C GLU A 571 22.00 26.87 22.95
N LEU A 572 20.89 26.29 23.40
CA LEU A 572 19.68 27.03 23.78
C LEU A 572 19.95 27.94 24.98
N THR A 573 20.62 27.44 26.02
CA THR A 573 20.99 28.25 27.20
C THR A 573 21.88 29.44 26.81
N LYS A 574 22.86 29.24 25.92
CA LYS A 574 23.70 30.33 25.39
C LYS A 574 22.87 31.36 24.63
N LYS A 575 21.94 30.90 23.77
CA LYS A 575 21.04 31.77 23.01
C LYS A 575 20.14 32.58 23.94
N VAL A 576 19.51 31.94 24.93
CA VAL A 576 18.68 32.59 25.96
C VAL A 576 19.48 33.67 26.71
N LYS A 577 20.70 33.35 27.16
CA LYS A 577 21.57 34.32 27.86
C LYS A 577 22.04 35.48 26.99
N SER A 578 22.10 35.29 25.67
CA SER A 578 22.48 36.35 24.72
C SER A 578 21.33 37.28 24.33
N ILE A 579 20.09 36.94 24.70
CA ILE A 579 18.90 37.71 24.37
C ILE A 579 18.74 38.86 25.36
N ASN A 580 18.71 40.10 24.84
CA ASN A 580 18.43 41.27 25.64
C ASN A 580 16.90 41.47 25.75
N LEU A 581 16.31 41.15 26.90
CA LEU A 581 14.86 41.27 27.15
C LEU A 581 14.30 42.68 26.90
N SER A 582 15.11 43.74 27.04
CA SER A 582 14.67 45.12 26.76
C SER A 582 14.41 45.38 25.27
N SER A 583 14.82 44.47 24.38
CA SER A 583 14.59 44.54 22.92
C SER A 583 13.37 43.75 22.45
N LEU A 584 12.74 42.95 23.32
CA LEU A 584 11.62 42.06 22.99
C LEU A 584 10.25 42.59 23.43
N LEU A 585 10.21 43.62 24.28
CA LEU A 585 8.97 44.19 24.81
C LEU A 585 8.53 45.43 24.01
N PRO A 586 7.22 45.60 23.74
CA PRO A 586 6.70 46.87 23.26
C PRO A 586 6.97 47.96 24.32
N LEU A 587 7.33 49.16 23.88
CA LEU A 587 7.64 50.34 24.72
C LEU A 587 6.53 50.75 25.73
N HIS A 588 5.39 50.04 25.81
CA HIS A 588 4.21 50.40 26.59
C HIS A 588 3.50 49.24 27.33
N SER A 589 4.21 48.21 27.80
CA SER A 589 3.60 47.21 28.71
C SER A 589 4.02 47.46 30.18
N ASN A 590 3.05 47.86 31.03
CA ASN A 590 3.24 48.12 32.47
C ASN A 590 3.39 46.84 33.34
N THR A 591 3.65 45.70 32.72
CA THR A 591 3.92 44.43 33.41
C THR A 591 5.40 44.36 33.81
N GLN A 592 5.69 44.08 35.09
CA GLN A 592 7.04 43.78 35.55
C GLN A 592 7.58 42.59 34.77
N ALA A 593 8.39 42.87 33.75
CA ALA A 593 9.05 41.85 32.97
C ALA A 593 10.01 41.05 33.87
N PRO A 594 10.08 39.72 33.73
CA PRO A 594 11.05 38.92 34.47
C PRO A 594 12.48 39.39 34.15
N SER A 595 13.32 39.49 35.18
CA SER A 595 14.69 40.01 35.09
C SER A 595 15.63 39.18 34.20
N SER A 596 15.27 37.93 33.89
CA SER A 596 15.96 37.06 32.93
C SER A 596 15.05 35.91 32.47
N LEU A 597 15.25 35.45 31.23
CA LEU A 597 14.59 34.27 30.66
C LEU A 597 15.11 32.95 31.26
N ASP A 598 16.27 32.99 31.93
CA ASP A 598 16.93 31.85 32.60
C ASP A 598 16.09 31.19 33.71
N LYS A 599 14.94 31.77 34.07
CA LYS A 599 14.01 31.23 35.08
C LYS A 599 12.99 30.23 34.53
N TYR A 600 12.84 30.14 33.20
CA TYR A 600 11.91 29.22 32.56
C TYR A 600 12.64 27.99 32.05
N ASP A 601 12.04 26.81 32.21
CA ASP A 601 12.52 25.59 31.56
C ASP A 601 12.47 25.79 30.03
N ILE A 602 13.50 25.34 29.32
CA ILE A 602 13.57 25.38 27.86
C ILE A 602 12.34 24.70 27.27
N LEU A 603 11.90 23.56 27.82
CA LEU A 603 10.68 22.87 27.39
C LEU A 603 9.43 23.74 27.56
N HIS A 604 9.37 24.56 28.61
CA HIS A 604 8.28 25.51 28.83
C HIS A 604 8.30 26.65 27.80
N ILE A 605 9.47 27.18 27.45
CA ILE A 605 9.62 28.21 26.40
C ILE A 605 9.21 27.66 25.02
N VAL A 606 9.60 26.42 24.72
CA VAL A 606 9.32 25.77 23.44
C VAL A 606 7.84 25.38 23.29
N ASN A 607 7.20 24.93 24.37
CA ASN A 607 5.79 24.52 24.33
C ASN A 607 4.80 25.71 24.39
N ASN A 608 5.27 26.92 24.74
CA ASN A 608 4.46 28.14 24.80
C ASN A 608 4.91 29.18 23.77
N SER A 609 5.44 28.76 22.62
CA SER A 609 6.02 29.65 21.60
C SER A 609 5.09 30.73 21.05
N ASP A 610 3.78 30.59 21.26
CA ASP A 610 2.75 31.55 20.83
C ASP A 610 2.46 32.66 21.86
N ASP A 611 3.02 32.56 23.07
CA ASP A 611 2.94 33.62 24.09
C ASP A 611 3.68 34.88 23.59
N GLU A 612 3.10 36.06 23.83
CA GLU A 612 3.66 37.35 23.38
C GLU A 612 5.11 37.55 23.85
N LEU A 613 5.46 36.94 24.99
CA LEU A 613 6.79 37.00 25.58
C LEU A 613 7.86 36.25 24.76
N PHE A 614 7.48 35.22 24.00
CA PHE A 614 8.41 34.34 23.24
C PHE A 614 8.33 34.54 21.72
N LYS A 615 7.26 35.17 21.22
CA LYS A 615 7.00 35.39 19.78
C LYS A 615 8.10 36.15 19.04
N ASN A 616 8.88 36.97 19.74
CA ASN A 616 9.95 37.80 19.18
C ASN A 616 11.34 37.15 19.22
N LEU A 617 11.45 35.87 19.61
CA LEU A 617 12.74 35.18 19.66
C LEU A 617 13.33 34.93 18.25
N PRO A 618 14.67 34.90 18.10
CA PRO A 618 15.31 34.67 16.81
C PRO A 618 14.89 33.34 16.17
N THR A 619 14.73 33.30 14.85
CA THR A 619 14.40 32.05 14.11
C THR A 619 15.39 30.91 14.42
N SER A 620 16.65 31.25 14.64
CA SER A 620 17.69 30.29 15.01
C SER A 620 17.53 29.68 16.41
N PHE A 621 16.76 30.32 17.31
CA PHE A 621 16.38 29.74 18.60
C PHE A 621 15.30 28.67 18.38
N PHE A 622 14.25 29.01 17.62
CA PHE A 622 13.15 28.09 17.32
C PHE A 622 13.59 26.83 16.57
N SER A 623 14.57 26.94 15.66
CA SER A 623 15.12 25.75 14.98
C SER A 623 15.82 24.80 15.94
N THR A 624 16.66 25.32 16.84
CA THR A 624 17.38 24.52 17.87
C THR A 624 16.40 23.93 18.89
N ALA A 625 15.38 24.71 19.29
CA ALA A 625 14.31 24.30 20.18
C ALA A 625 13.46 23.16 19.60
N ARG A 626 13.11 23.25 18.32
CA ARG A 626 12.38 22.20 17.60
C ARG A 626 13.19 20.91 17.54
N ALA A 627 14.49 21.01 17.24
CA ALA A 627 15.38 19.86 17.25
C ALA A 627 15.47 19.21 18.64
N TYR A 628 15.58 20.02 19.70
CA TYR A 628 15.56 19.52 21.09
C TYR A 628 14.27 18.77 21.40
N LYS A 629 13.11 19.33 21.06
CA LYS A 629 11.81 18.68 21.26
C LYS A 629 11.70 17.35 20.51
N ILE A 630 12.18 17.30 19.26
CA ILE A 630 12.21 16.08 18.46
C ILE A 630 13.06 15.00 19.15
N PHE A 631 14.31 15.32 19.50
CA PHE A 631 15.18 14.33 20.14
C PHE A 631 14.69 13.90 21.51
N TYR A 632 14.07 14.81 22.26
CA TYR A 632 13.49 14.49 23.56
C TYR A 632 12.33 13.49 23.40
N ASN A 633 11.41 13.75 22.46
CA ASN A 633 10.32 12.82 22.16
C ASN A 633 10.85 11.46 21.68
N LEU A 634 11.85 11.46 20.80
CA LEU A 634 12.48 10.22 20.35
C LEU A 634 13.13 9.45 21.51
N GLN A 635 13.76 10.16 22.45
CA GLN A 635 14.34 9.54 23.64
C GLN A 635 13.27 8.93 24.56
N THR A 636 12.13 9.62 24.73
CA THR A 636 11.04 9.08 25.55
C THR A 636 10.51 7.74 25.04
N ILE A 637 10.60 7.47 23.73
CA ILE A 637 10.21 6.17 23.15
C ILE A 637 11.14 5.04 23.63
N LEU A 638 12.45 5.28 23.69
CA LEU A 638 13.42 4.27 24.13
C LEU A 638 13.34 4.05 25.65
N ASN A 639 13.05 5.13 26.39
CA ASN A 639 12.90 5.09 27.85
C ASN A 639 11.50 4.64 28.31
N ASP A 640 10.56 4.39 27.39
CA ASP A 640 9.20 4.01 27.74
C ASP A 640 9.16 2.60 28.36
N GLU A 641 8.73 2.49 29.61
CA GLU A 641 8.60 1.21 30.31
C GLU A 641 7.33 0.43 29.91
N THR A 642 6.43 1.03 29.12
CA THR A 642 5.18 0.37 28.69
C THR A 642 5.35 -0.60 27.51
N HIS A 643 6.49 -0.57 26.83
CA HIS A 643 6.81 -1.49 25.74
C HIS A 643 7.50 -2.75 26.27
N ASN A 644 7.02 -3.92 25.86
CA ASN A 644 7.47 -5.22 26.40
C ASN A 644 8.78 -5.75 25.78
N SER A 645 9.29 -5.17 24.69
CA SER A 645 10.59 -5.56 24.08
C SER A 645 11.39 -4.35 23.57
N PHE A 646 12.73 -4.46 23.57
CA PHE A 646 13.65 -3.50 22.99
C PHE A 646 13.55 -3.43 21.47
N HIS A 647 13.21 -4.54 20.79
CA HIS A 647 12.94 -4.51 19.36
C HIS A 647 11.78 -3.57 19.02
N GLN A 648 10.67 -3.64 19.77
CA GLN A 648 9.53 -2.74 19.58
C GLN A 648 9.91 -1.27 19.82
N LYS A 649 10.68 -0.99 20.87
CA LYS A 649 11.17 0.36 21.15
C LYS A 649 11.98 0.89 19.97
N LEU A 650 12.90 0.10 19.43
CA LEU A 650 13.69 0.44 18.25
C LEU A 650 12.83 0.62 17.00
N TYR A 651 11.82 -0.23 16.80
CA TYR A 651 10.92 -0.14 15.65
C TYR A 651 10.05 1.12 15.73
N HIS A 652 9.46 1.42 16.89
CA HIS A 652 8.68 2.64 17.10
C HIS A 652 9.56 3.88 16.98
N PHE A 653 10.75 3.84 17.58
CA PHE A 653 11.78 4.87 17.42
C PHE A 653 12.10 5.11 15.94
N LYS A 654 12.30 4.05 15.16
CA LYS A 654 12.58 4.12 13.73
C LYS A 654 11.45 4.81 12.96
N GLU A 655 10.19 4.44 13.19
CA GLU A 655 9.04 5.04 12.50
C GLU A 655 8.90 6.53 12.86
N GLU A 656 9.05 6.89 14.14
CA GLU A 656 8.99 8.30 14.58
C GLU A 656 10.20 9.12 14.13
N TYR A 657 11.39 8.52 14.11
CA TYR A 657 12.61 9.15 13.57
C TYR A 657 12.44 9.47 12.08
N GLN A 658 11.80 8.59 11.31
CA GLN A 658 11.52 8.82 9.90
C GLN A 658 10.47 9.92 9.67
N ARG A 659 9.45 10.02 10.55
CA ARG A 659 8.46 11.11 10.50
C ARG A 659 9.05 12.45 10.92
N ALA A 660 10.01 12.42 11.84
CA ALA A 660 10.70 13.61 12.29
C ALA A 660 11.55 14.21 11.16
N SER A 661 11.03 15.26 10.52
CA SER A 661 11.76 16.04 9.51
C SER A 661 12.88 16.88 10.14
N ILE A 662 13.98 16.24 10.53
CA ILE A 662 15.15 16.89 11.11
C ILE A 662 15.91 17.63 10.00
N GLN A 663 15.81 18.95 9.96
CA GLN A 663 16.56 19.77 9.01
C GLN A 663 18.05 19.85 9.40
N LEU A 664 18.84 18.88 8.93
CA LEU A 664 20.28 18.77 9.21
C LEU A 664 21.06 20.08 8.95
N SER A 665 20.71 20.82 7.88
CA SER A 665 21.37 22.09 7.51
C SER A 665 21.28 23.18 8.58
N THR A 666 20.31 23.09 9.49
CA THR A 666 20.11 24.07 10.58
C THR A 666 20.87 23.71 11.86
N LEU A 667 21.47 22.51 11.92
CA LEU A 667 22.23 22.01 13.06
C LEU A 667 23.73 22.29 12.93
N SER A 668 24.44 22.35 14.05
CA SER A 668 25.90 22.43 14.04
C SER A 668 26.51 21.16 13.44
N LYS A 669 27.72 21.24 12.85
CA LYS A 669 28.41 20.07 12.26
C LYS A 669 28.53 18.90 13.25
N ALA A 670 28.73 19.18 14.53
CA ALA A 670 28.79 18.17 15.58
C ALA A 670 27.44 17.46 15.78
N LEU A 671 26.32 18.20 15.76
CA LEU A 671 24.98 17.65 15.84
C LEU A 671 24.62 16.84 14.58
N GLN A 672 24.95 17.35 13.39
CA GLN A 672 24.75 16.61 12.14
C GLN A 672 25.46 15.24 12.16
N ARG A 673 26.69 15.17 12.67
CA ARG A 673 27.43 13.91 12.82
C ARG A 673 26.72 12.92 13.74
N MET A 674 26.14 13.37 14.85
CA MET A 674 25.43 12.49 15.77
C MET A 674 24.09 12.00 15.20
N VAL A 675 23.37 12.86 14.47
CA VAL A 675 22.16 12.45 13.74
C VAL A 675 22.49 11.38 12.69
N ASN A 676 23.58 11.58 11.95
CA ASN A 676 24.08 10.57 11.01
C ASN A 676 24.49 9.27 11.72
N LYS A 677 25.08 9.34 12.93
CA LYS A 677 25.39 8.15 13.75
C LYS A 677 24.13 7.37 14.13
N ILE A 678 23.07 8.07 14.58
CA ILE A 678 21.78 7.43 14.89
C ILE A 678 21.21 6.73 13.64
N LEU A 679 21.24 7.40 12.49
CA LEU A 679 20.76 6.80 11.24
C LEU A 679 21.58 5.57 10.82
N LEU A 680 22.91 5.60 10.99
CA LEU A 680 23.77 4.44 10.72
C LEU A 680 23.46 3.26 11.64
N LEU A 681 23.26 3.51 12.94
CA LEU A 681 22.85 2.47 13.91
C LEU A 681 21.50 1.86 13.52
N LEU A 682 20.53 2.71 13.12
CA LEU A 682 19.25 2.24 12.63
C LEU A 682 19.38 1.42 11.34
N VAL A 683 20.27 1.78 10.41
CA VAL A 683 20.49 0.99 9.18
C VAL A 683 21.19 -0.34 9.49
N GLN A 684 22.10 -0.37 10.46
CA GLN A 684 22.74 -1.62 10.89
C GLN A 684 21.73 -2.60 11.47
N TYR A 685 20.77 -2.10 12.26
CA TYR A 685 19.71 -2.92 12.85
C TYR A 685 18.55 -3.22 11.88
N PHE A 686 18.17 -2.24 11.05
CA PHE A 686 17.15 -2.34 10.01
C PHE A 686 17.78 -2.08 8.62
N PRO A 687 18.40 -3.10 7.98
CA PRO A 687 19.09 -2.95 6.70
C PRO A 687 18.25 -2.34 5.57
N ALA A 688 16.93 -2.51 5.61
CA ALA A 688 15.99 -1.92 4.66
C ALA A 688 16.03 -0.37 4.62
N LEU A 689 16.63 0.28 5.62
CA LEU A 689 16.81 1.73 5.65
C LEU A 689 17.97 2.25 4.80
N ILE A 690 18.77 1.35 4.21
CA ILE A 690 19.98 1.74 3.45
C ILE A 690 19.66 2.72 2.31
N GLU A 691 18.50 2.57 1.65
CA GLU A 691 18.05 3.44 0.56
C GLU A 691 17.74 4.87 1.01
N LYS A 692 17.51 5.08 2.32
CA LYS A 692 17.27 6.40 2.91
C LYS A 692 18.55 7.10 3.36
N LEU A 693 19.72 6.48 3.14
CA LEU A 693 20.99 7.12 3.47
C LEU A 693 21.32 8.24 2.49
N PRO A 694 21.83 9.38 2.98
CA PRO A 694 22.57 10.31 2.15
C PRO A 694 23.70 9.58 1.40
N PRO A 695 23.97 9.92 0.12
CA PRO A 695 24.96 9.22 -0.71
C PRO A 695 26.37 9.11 -0.08
N HIS A 696 26.76 10.10 0.74
CA HIS A 696 28.04 10.10 1.44
C HIS A 696 28.12 9.06 2.58
N LEU A 697 26.99 8.68 3.18
CA LEU A 697 26.92 7.63 4.20
C LEU A 697 26.76 6.24 3.58
N GLU A 698 26.06 6.15 2.45
CA GLU A 698 25.92 4.90 1.67
C GLU A 698 27.31 4.37 1.25
N PHE A 699 28.17 5.25 0.73
CA PHE A 699 29.55 4.92 0.38
C PHE A 699 30.33 4.38 1.58
N HIS A 700 30.13 4.91 2.79
CA HIS A 700 30.80 4.40 4.00
C HIS A 700 30.37 2.98 4.36
N ILE A 701 29.08 2.63 4.21
CA ILE A 701 28.61 1.26 4.45
C ILE A 701 29.20 0.31 3.42
N VAL A 702 29.12 0.65 2.14
CA VAL A 702 29.65 -0.19 1.04
C VAL A 702 31.17 -0.35 1.17
N PHE A 703 31.90 0.72 1.50
CA PHE A 703 33.36 0.69 1.67
C PHE A 703 33.79 -0.12 2.90
N ASN A 704 33.07 -0.03 4.02
CA ASN A 704 33.34 -0.85 5.20
C ASN A 704 32.97 -2.33 4.99
N GLN A 705 31.92 -2.61 4.21
CA GLN A 705 31.56 -3.98 3.81
C GLN A 705 32.60 -4.61 2.86
N LEU A 706 33.24 -3.81 1.99
CA LEU A 706 34.30 -4.26 1.09
C LEU A 706 35.65 -4.47 1.81
N ASN A 707 35.93 -3.70 2.86
CA ASN A 707 37.20 -3.76 3.60
C ASN A 707 37.19 -4.66 4.84
N SER A 708 36.05 -5.24 5.20
CA SER A 708 35.96 -6.25 6.26
C SER A 708 36.00 -7.65 5.64
N PRO A 709 37.11 -8.41 5.72
CA PRO A 709 37.14 -9.77 5.21
C PRO A 709 36.13 -10.64 5.98
N SER A 710 35.11 -11.10 5.28
CA SER A 710 34.34 -12.33 5.56
C SER A 710 33.82 -12.59 6.98
N ARG A 711 33.56 -11.59 7.84
CA ARG A 711 32.99 -11.82 9.18
C ARG A 711 31.49 -11.56 9.36
N ASN A 712 30.82 -10.78 8.52
CA ASN A 712 29.43 -10.36 8.79
C ASN A 712 28.32 -10.96 7.89
N ARG A 713 28.58 -12.07 7.18
CA ARG A 713 27.50 -12.94 6.67
C ARG A 713 27.57 -14.38 7.17
N ALA A 714 28.73 -14.83 7.65
CA ALA A 714 28.93 -16.18 8.19
C ALA A 714 29.13 -16.21 9.72
N GLY A 715 29.49 -15.09 10.36
CA GLY A 715 29.64 -15.00 11.82
C GLY A 715 28.33 -14.90 12.60
N PHE A 716 27.19 -14.67 11.92
CA PHE A 716 25.86 -14.68 12.52
C PHE A 716 25.35 -16.09 12.88
N PHE A 717 26.01 -17.16 12.41
CA PHE A 717 25.49 -18.54 12.50
C PHE A 717 26.46 -19.59 13.05
N SER A 718 27.58 -19.21 13.65
CA SER A 718 28.42 -20.15 14.40
C SER A 718 28.45 -19.75 15.87
N GLY A 719 27.61 -20.37 16.69
CA GLY A 719 27.66 -20.22 18.13
C GLY A 719 28.96 -20.80 18.67
N HIS A 720 30.04 -20.01 18.76
CA HIS A 720 31.23 -20.31 19.56
C HIS A 720 31.90 -19.03 20.09
N ARG A 721 32.05 -19.03 21.42
CA ARG A 721 32.86 -18.16 22.31
C ARG A 721 33.32 -16.79 21.79
N VAL A 722 32.77 -15.76 22.44
CA VAL A 722 33.30 -14.40 22.49
C VAL A 722 34.65 -14.42 23.22
N GLU A 723 35.73 -14.04 22.54
CA GLU A 723 36.89 -13.42 23.17
C GLU A 723 36.83 -11.92 22.88
N GLU A 724 36.96 -11.13 23.95
CA GLU A 724 36.91 -9.67 23.98
C GLU A 724 38.01 -9.06 23.09
N SER A 725 37.65 -8.09 22.27
CA SER A 725 38.61 -7.27 21.51
C SER A 725 38.08 -5.84 21.37
N GLU A 726 38.52 -4.98 22.29
CA GLU A 726 38.42 -3.52 22.27
C GLU A 726 39.25 -2.93 21.09
N THR A 727 38.67 -2.66 19.92
CA THR A 727 39.40 -1.89 18.87
C THR A 727 38.56 -1.06 17.88
N ILE A 728 37.24 -0.91 18.06
CA ILE A 728 36.41 -0.22 17.04
C ILE A 728 36.54 1.31 17.08
N ASP A 729 36.88 1.93 18.22
CA ASP A 729 36.83 3.39 18.39
C ASP A 729 37.85 4.20 17.57
N ALA A 730 39.05 3.65 17.29
CA ALA A 730 40.12 4.43 16.65
C ALA A 730 39.97 4.61 15.12
N SER A 731 39.13 3.79 14.47
CA SER A 731 38.91 3.86 13.01
C SER A 731 37.89 4.93 12.62
N LEU A 732 36.97 5.26 13.53
CA LEU A 732 35.96 6.29 13.34
C LEU A 732 36.54 7.71 13.44
N GLU A 733 37.54 7.97 14.28
CA GLU A 733 38.10 9.32 14.41
C GLU A 733 38.95 9.75 13.20
N ASN A 734 39.65 8.83 12.54
CA ASN A 734 40.61 9.17 11.48
C ASN A 734 39.96 9.45 10.11
N ALA A 735 38.76 8.92 9.84
CA ALA A 735 38.06 9.15 8.57
C ALA A 735 37.36 10.53 8.49
N PHE A 736 37.07 11.18 9.63
CA PHE A 736 36.34 12.46 9.67
C PHE A 736 37.24 13.71 9.74
N VAL A 737 38.56 13.54 9.68
CA VAL A 737 39.53 14.65 9.65
C VAL A 737 39.84 15.09 8.20
N SER A 738 39.45 14.32 7.18
CA SER A 738 39.80 14.59 5.77
C SER A 738 38.62 14.82 4.80
N SER A 739 37.49 15.39 5.26
CA SER A 739 36.37 15.80 4.39
C SER A 739 35.78 17.14 4.78
#